data_AF-A0A2E4DYT5-F1
#
_entry.id   AF-A0A2E4DYT5-F1
#
_cell.length_a   1.000
_cell.length_b   1.000
_cell.length_c   1.000
_cell.angle_alpha   90.00
_cell.angle_beta   90.00
_cell.angle_gamma   90.00
#
_symmetry.space_group_name_H-M   'P 1'
#
loop_
_entity.id
_entity.type
_entity.pdbx_description
1 polymer ?
#
loop_
_entity_poly.entity_id
_entity_poly.type
_entity_poly.pdbx_seq_one_letter_code
_entity_poly.pdbx_strand_id
1 'polypeptide(L)'
;MKLFSSGSVTLTAVIFIFVSLLLSTSYLKYAMSAGVMQKYRFEETKALYLAETGINVEALPVLPKITSPVLVISSDVQFRNMGTYRDVYCSTFTDNMGQNIFMARGKGTSYFKNTMGQPVSVTREANLQMIPESFAHFMYFTESEEPGGGPGLGSYVSFGGSDVLEGKVHTNGQMQMSSWGCPDFTNARVAAAQGIAYNNCNPDQWLSANDEAVEISFPPNNAHQRAIENADFVFTADDLLFQSSGRDTLIMTEIEFVDNGFMISQWAYQIPPIGAEGPPPTTFRWDLDTSPNLLNDRRIAFDAPWDTLTGLYFTDTLFIDNEDVDGNDISNVLDDYEVGDTISVFAADPDSNKNWLGIIIDISTNVSGAIFTISNLMQSFENGFVDAEEVTLAFLASPDNTIPFNRFANYHSHLNDGWSLCDTSGFHHFDFDIPPGGPDIMPTTMYYAGEQTVIYVRNGQVRVKGFVDGQYTIVTDKNTYYRRSDDFTIWDRVWNNIWIVDDLIYEDSNPMTGEVVYGTFNRLGLFSGANIILANTEANGARNNNNGIDIIVNAAMLASEGSVVAHYWQNTISTAAYNSPNLVNPATSLGDGRGPRRNPNSSLPSYTGNSDLRGYFRFWGSMAQKKRGYMKRNAPGPYNVSPGIGYDKDYHYDYNFTDFSIPPYFPAASRADGSMSLVIKAYGEIPTNTKEGTTQ
;
A
#
# COMPACT_ATOMS: atom_id res chain seq x y z
N MET A 1 -38.00 48.31 -100.44
CA MET A 1 -37.91 48.69 -99.02
C MET A 1 -36.72 47.95 -98.43
N LYS A 2 -35.81 48.70 -97.79
CA LYS A 2 -34.61 48.28 -97.00
C LYS A 2 -34.93 47.09 -96.05
N LEU A 3 -34.04 46.22 -95.57
CA LEU A 3 -32.60 46.27 -95.29
C LEU A 3 -31.93 44.90 -95.53
N PHE A 4 -30.72 44.89 -96.08
CA PHE A 4 -29.76 43.80 -95.89
C PHE A 4 -29.25 43.85 -94.44
N SER A 5 -29.41 42.76 -93.69
CA SER A 5 -28.71 42.57 -92.41
C SER A 5 -27.24 42.25 -92.70
N SER A 6 -26.39 43.25 -92.52
CA SER A 6 -24.94 43.15 -92.60
C SER A 6 -24.38 42.51 -91.32
N GLY A 7 -23.84 41.29 -91.45
CA GLY A 7 -22.70 40.77 -90.68
C GLY A 7 -22.72 40.86 -89.16
N SER A 8 -23.57 40.08 -88.47
CA SER A 8 -23.41 39.80 -87.02
C SER A 8 -22.65 38.50 -86.74
N VAL A 9 -22.61 37.54 -87.67
CA VAL A 9 -22.10 36.18 -87.41
C VAL A 9 -20.62 36.18 -87.01
N THR A 10 -19.80 37.04 -87.62
CA THR A 10 -18.38 37.20 -87.29
C THR A 10 -18.16 37.83 -85.92
N LEU A 11 -18.95 38.84 -85.53
CA LEU A 11 -18.84 39.47 -84.21
C LEU A 11 -19.25 38.49 -83.10
N THR A 12 -20.35 37.75 -83.30
CA THR A 12 -20.81 36.73 -82.35
C THR A 12 -19.83 35.56 -82.25
N ALA A 13 -19.24 35.11 -83.36
CA ALA A 13 -18.19 34.09 -83.37
C ALA A 13 -16.93 34.52 -82.62
N VAL A 14 -16.48 35.78 -82.78
CA VAL A 14 -15.34 36.33 -82.04
C VAL A 14 -15.63 36.39 -80.53
N ILE A 15 -16.84 36.78 -80.12
CA ILE A 15 -17.25 36.78 -78.71
C ILE A 15 -17.26 35.36 -78.14
N PHE A 16 -17.83 34.38 -78.85
CA PHE A 16 -17.82 32.98 -78.41
C PHE A 16 -16.41 32.39 -78.33
N ILE A 17 -15.50 32.77 -79.25
CA ILE A 17 -14.08 32.39 -79.18
C ILE A 17 -13.42 33.01 -77.94
N PHE A 18 -13.66 34.30 -77.65
CA PHE A 18 -13.12 34.96 -76.45
C PHE A 18 -13.65 34.35 -75.16
N VAL A 19 -14.95 34.08 -75.08
CA VAL A 19 -15.57 33.41 -73.91
C VAL A 19 -15.04 31.99 -73.75
N SER A 20 -14.88 31.24 -74.85
CA SER A 20 -14.27 29.90 -74.83
C SER A 20 -12.81 29.94 -74.36
N LEU A 21 -12.03 30.93 -74.79
CA LEU A 21 -10.65 31.15 -74.35
C LEU A 21 -10.58 31.50 -72.85
N LEU A 22 -11.49 32.35 -72.36
CA LEU A 22 -11.61 32.72 -70.95
C LEU A 22 -12.03 31.54 -70.07
N LEU A 23 -12.98 30.71 -70.54
CA LEU A 23 -13.37 29.48 -69.85
C LEU A 23 -12.20 28.47 -69.82
N SER A 24 -11.49 28.31 -70.94
CA SER A 24 -10.33 27.42 -71.05
C SER A 24 -9.20 27.86 -70.11
N THR A 25 -8.87 29.15 -70.08
CA THR A 25 -7.83 29.71 -69.19
C THR A 25 -8.22 29.63 -67.71
N SER A 26 -9.50 29.89 -67.39
CA SER A 26 -10.04 29.74 -66.03
C SER A 26 -10.00 28.28 -65.56
N TYR A 27 -10.39 27.34 -66.42
CA TYR A 27 -10.29 25.91 -66.14
C TYR A 27 -8.84 25.46 -65.96
N LEU A 28 -7.91 25.93 -66.80
CA LEU A 28 -6.48 25.63 -66.66
C LEU A 28 -5.93 26.12 -65.31
N LYS A 29 -6.29 27.35 -64.92
CA LYS A 29 -5.90 27.94 -63.63
C LYS A 29 -6.47 27.12 -62.46
N TYR A 30 -7.73 26.72 -62.54
CA TYR A 30 -8.36 25.85 -61.55
C TYR A 30 -7.67 24.48 -61.47
N ALA A 31 -7.44 23.82 -62.60
CA ALA A 31 -6.78 22.51 -62.66
C ALA A 31 -5.35 22.56 -62.10
N MET A 32 -4.60 23.62 -62.38
CA MET A 32 -3.26 23.84 -61.80
C MET A 32 -3.33 24.06 -60.29
N SER A 33 -4.27 24.88 -59.81
CA SER A 33 -4.47 25.12 -58.38
C SER A 33 -4.90 23.84 -57.64
N ALA A 34 -5.85 23.08 -58.21
CA ALA A 34 -6.28 21.80 -57.69
C ALA A 34 -5.12 20.78 -57.65
N GLY A 35 -4.29 20.73 -58.70
CA GLY A 35 -3.13 19.85 -58.74
C GLY A 35 -2.07 20.18 -57.68
N VAL A 36 -1.80 21.47 -57.42
CA VAL A 36 -0.90 21.89 -56.33
C VAL A 36 -1.49 21.54 -54.97
N MET A 37 -2.79 21.75 -54.77
CA MET A 37 -3.46 21.44 -53.52
C MET A 37 -3.44 19.93 -53.20
N GLN A 38 -3.60 19.06 -54.21
CA GLN A 38 -3.45 17.62 -54.02
C GLN A 38 -2.01 17.22 -53.67
N LYS A 39 -1.01 17.82 -54.32
CA LYS A 39 0.40 17.61 -53.97
C LYS A 39 0.70 18.05 -52.54
N TYR A 40 0.19 19.21 -52.15
CA TYR A 40 0.35 19.72 -50.79
C TYR A 40 -0.24 18.73 -49.77
N ARG A 41 -1.48 18.24 -49.96
CA ARG A 41 -2.11 17.24 -49.08
C ARG A 41 -1.32 15.93 -48.98
N PHE A 42 -0.76 15.46 -50.08
CA PHE A 42 0.10 14.28 -50.09
C PHE A 42 1.38 14.51 -49.26
N GLU A 43 2.01 15.67 -49.43
CA GLU A 43 3.19 16.05 -48.65
C GLU A 43 2.88 16.30 -47.17
N GLU A 44 1.71 16.82 -46.82
CA GLU A 44 1.25 16.90 -45.41
C GLU A 44 1.19 15.51 -44.76
N THR A 45 0.56 14.55 -45.44
CA THR A 45 0.46 13.17 -44.93
C THR A 45 1.85 12.54 -44.79
N LYS A 46 2.75 12.81 -45.74
CA LYS A 46 4.13 12.34 -45.72
C LYS A 46 4.94 12.96 -44.59
N ALA A 47 4.78 14.26 -44.35
CA ALA A 47 5.42 14.97 -43.24
C ALA A 47 4.91 14.47 -41.89
N LEU A 48 3.61 14.20 -41.75
CA LEU A 48 3.05 13.61 -40.52
C LEU A 48 3.61 12.20 -40.28
N TYR A 49 3.63 11.35 -41.30
CA TYR A 49 4.24 10.02 -41.21
C TYR A 49 5.72 10.07 -40.79
N LEU A 50 6.49 11.05 -41.29
CA LEU A 50 7.88 11.25 -40.88
C LEU A 50 7.99 11.69 -39.41
N ALA A 51 7.08 12.55 -38.94
CA ALA A 51 7.01 12.97 -37.53
C ALA A 51 6.74 11.76 -36.62
N GLU A 52 5.75 10.95 -36.97
CA GLU A 52 5.40 9.69 -36.31
C GLU A 52 6.55 8.68 -36.32
N THR A 53 7.26 8.58 -37.45
CA THR A 53 8.46 7.74 -37.58
C THR A 53 9.56 8.17 -36.62
N GLY A 54 9.82 9.47 -36.48
CA GLY A 54 10.80 9.99 -35.53
C GLY A 54 10.46 9.60 -34.08
N ILE A 55 9.19 9.70 -33.69
CA ILE A 55 8.72 9.24 -32.37
C ILE A 55 8.91 7.72 -32.22
N ASN A 56 8.47 6.94 -33.19
CA ASN A 56 8.45 5.48 -33.08
C ASN A 56 9.86 4.87 -33.08
N VAL A 57 10.79 5.44 -33.85
CA VAL A 57 12.16 4.92 -33.96
C VAL A 57 13.05 5.43 -32.82
N GLU A 58 12.95 6.72 -32.48
CA GLU A 58 13.92 7.36 -31.59
C GLU A 58 13.39 7.54 -30.15
N ALA A 59 12.10 7.86 -29.98
CA ALA A 59 11.55 8.16 -28.66
C ALA A 59 11.13 6.89 -27.90
N LEU A 60 10.44 5.94 -28.54
CA LEU A 60 9.92 4.73 -27.88
C LEU A 60 10.97 3.90 -27.12
N PRO A 61 12.21 3.72 -27.60
CA PRO A 61 13.24 2.99 -26.84
C PRO A 61 13.71 3.71 -25.57
N VAL A 62 13.55 5.03 -25.51
CA VAL A 62 14.07 5.89 -24.44
C VAL A 62 13.00 6.20 -23.40
N LEU A 63 11.75 6.43 -23.85
CA LEU A 63 10.61 6.84 -23.01
C LEU A 63 10.44 6.01 -21.72
N PRO A 64 10.53 4.67 -21.73
CA PRO A 64 10.36 3.87 -20.51
C PRO A 64 11.36 4.15 -19.38
N LYS A 65 12.48 4.82 -19.68
CA LYS A 65 13.63 5.00 -18.78
C LYS A 65 13.89 6.46 -18.39
N ILE A 66 13.14 7.42 -18.94
CA ILE A 66 13.39 8.84 -18.64
C ILE A 66 12.90 9.20 -17.24
N THR A 67 13.71 9.99 -16.54
CA THR A 67 13.35 10.63 -15.27
C THR A 67 13.35 12.15 -15.38
N SER A 68 13.86 12.69 -16.49
CA SER A 68 13.91 14.12 -16.79
C SER A 68 13.74 14.33 -18.31
N PRO A 69 13.48 15.57 -18.76
CA PRO A 69 13.29 15.82 -20.18
C PRO A 69 14.58 15.66 -20.99
N VAL A 70 14.48 14.99 -22.14
CA VAL A 70 15.62 14.65 -23.01
C VAL A 70 15.29 14.98 -24.46
N LEU A 71 16.18 15.74 -25.11
CA LEU A 71 16.18 15.89 -26.58
C LEU A 71 16.99 14.74 -27.19
N VAL A 72 16.30 13.81 -27.84
CA VAL A 72 16.92 12.60 -28.43
C VAL A 72 17.57 12.96 -29.77
N ILE A 73 16.88 13.72 -30.61
CA ILE A 73 17.37 14.17 -31.92
C ILE A 73 17.14 15.67 -32.06
N SER A 74 18.21 16.41 -32.37
CA SER A 74 18.17 17.86 -32.64
C SER A 74 18.32 18.22 -34.11
N SER A 75 18.88 17.33 -34.93
CA SER A 75 19.20 17.58 -36.34
C SER A 75 18.30 16.79 -37.30
N ASP A 76 18.33 17.17 -38.58
CA ASP A 76 17.59 16.49 -39.64
C ASP A 76 18.14 15.08 -39.91
N VAL A 77 17.29 14.06 -39.72
CA VAL A 77 17.58 12.67 -40.07
C VAL A 77 16.78 12.29 -41.32
N GLN A 78 17.47 11.92 -42.39
CA GLN A 78 16.86 11.49 -43.66
C GLN A 78 16.24 10.10 -43.52
N PHE A 79 14.98 9.95 -43.94
CA PHE A 79 14.27 8.67 -43.94
C PHE A 79 13.83 8.26 -45.35
N ARG A 80 14.43 7.18 -45.87
CA ARG A 80 14.05 6.50 -47.14
C ARG A 80 13.74 7.43 -48.32
N ASN A 81 14.48 8.53 -48.49
CA ASN A 81 14.27 9.56 -49.51
C ASN A 81 12.87 10.21 -49.51
N MET A 82 12.12 10.08 -48.40
CA MET A 82 10.79 10.65 -48.23
C MET A 82 10.86 12.09 -47.69
N GLY A 83 11.86 12.39 -46.89
CA GLY A 83 12.04 13.67 -46.20
C GLY A 83 12.91 13.47 -44.96
N THR A 84 12.79 14.39 -44.01
CA THR A 84 13.54 14.33 -42.75
C THR A 84 12.61 14.33 -41.55
N TYR A 85 13.06 13.74 -40.44
CA TYR A 85 12.50 13.99 -39.13
C TYR A 85 13.55 14.65 -38.23
N ARG A 86 13.11 15.47 -37.27
CA ARG A 86 13.96 16.21 -36.34
C ARG A 86 13.18 16.61 -35.08
N ASP A 87 13.89 17.26 -34.15
CA ASP A 87 13.33 17.77 -32.88
C ASP A 87 12.59 16.67 -32.09
N VAL A 88 13.15 15.45 -32.03
CA VAL A 88 12.53 14.37 -31.25
C VAL A 88 12.85 14.57 -29.78
N TYR A 89 11.81 14.87 -29.00
CA TYR A 89 11.91 15.28 -27.61
C TYR A 89 11.03 14.40 -26.73
N CYS A 90 11.58 13.93 -25.62
CA CYS A 90 10.89 13.13 -24.62
C CYS A 90 10.84 13.88 -23.29
N SER A 91 9.73 13.75 -22.56
CA SER A 91 9.55 14.35 -21.23
C SER A 91 8.60 13.53 -20.39
N THR A 92 8.64 13.72 -19.07
CA THR A 92 7.71 13.11 -18.12
C THR A 92 7.31 14.12 -17.07
N PHE A 93 6.07 14.04 -16.59
CA PHE A 93 5.56 14.85 -15.48
C PHE A 93 4.51 14.06 -14.71
N THR A 94 4.32 14.35 -13.43
CA THR A 94 3.27 13.74 -12.61
C THR A 94 2.01 14.59 -12.70
N ASP A 95 0.87 13.96 -12.96
CA ASP A 95 -0.42 14.62 -12.95
C ASP A 95 -0.96 14.79 -11.52
N ASN A 96 -2.11 15.43 -11.39
CA ASN A 96 -2.74 15.68 -10.09
C ASN A 96 -3.15 14.39 -9.37
N MET A 97 -3.25 13.25 -10.08
CA MET A 97 -3.57 11.95 -9.50
C MET A 97 -2.34 11.21 -9.00
N GLY A 98 -1.15 11.81 -9.04
CA GLY A 98 0.10 11.11 -8.75
C GLY A 98 0.55 10.15 -9.86
N GLN A 99 -0.10 10.15 -11.03
CA GLN A 99 0.32 9.31 -12.17
C GLN A 99 1.36 10.03 -13.02
N ASN A 100 2.44 9.32 -13.38
CA ASN A 100 3.43 9.86 -14.31
C ASN A 100 2.92 9.78 -15.76
N ILE A 101 2.95 10.88 -16.49
CA ILE A 101 2.64 10.95 -17.91
C ILE A 101 3.92 11.12 -18.71
N PHE A 102 4.17 10.19 -19.63
CA PHE A 102 5.30 10.17 -20.54
C PHE A 102 4.88 10.77 -21.88
N MET A 103 5.63 11.76 -22.36
CA MET A 103 5.35 12.45 -23.61
C MET A 103 6.53 12.37 -24.57
N ALA A 104 6.23 12.15 -25.85
CA ALA A 104 7.19 12.34 -26.93
C ALA A 104 6.60 13.23 -28.04
N ARG A 105 7.44 14.10 -28.58
CA ARG A 105 7.13 14.95 -29.73
C ARG A 105 8.18 14.77 -30.81
N GLY A 106 7.79 14.93 -32.06
CA GLY A 106 8.70 14.88 -33.20
C GLY A 106 8.15 15.68 -34.36
N LYS A 107 9.04 16.25 -35.17
CA LYS A 107 8.68 16.99 -36.40
C LYS A 107 9.14 16.24 -37.63
N GLY A 108 8.28 16.16 -38.63
CA GLY A 108 8.61 15.61 -39.94
C GLY A 108 8.50 16.69 -41.01
N THR A 109 9.44 16.71 -41.95
CA THR A 109 9.48 17.67 -43.06
C THR A 109 9.59 16.94 -44.38
N SER A 110 8.70 17.26 -45.31
CA SER A 110 8.75 16.79 -46.69
C SER A 110 8.82 17.96 -47.67
N TYR A 111 9.15 17.68 -48.93
CA TYR A 111 9.49 18.70 -49.92
C TYR A 111 8.84 18.39 -51.26
N PHE A 112 8.22 19.40 -51.88
CA PHE A 112 7.75 19.32 -53.26
C PHE A 112 8.05 20.60 -54.03
N LYS A 113 7.89 20.56 -55.36
CA LYS A 113 8.03 21.74 -56.22
C LYS A 113 6.67 22.33 -56.55
N ASN A 114 6.52 23.65 -56.38
CA ASN A 114 5.33 24.38 -56.81
C ASN A 114 5.25 24.45 -58.36
N THR A 115 4.17 25.06 -58.89
CA THR A 115 3.97 25.25 -60.34
C THR A 115 5.07 26.07 -61.02
N MET A 116 5.89 26.82 -60.27
CA MET A 116 7.04 27.58 -60.75
C MET A 116 8.37 26.84 -60.58
N GLY A 117 8.35 25.58 -60.14
CA GLY A 117 9.55 24.76 -59.91
C GLY A 117 10.33 25.08 -58.64
N GLN A 118 9.84 26.01 -57.80
CA GLN A 118 10.47 26.36 -56.54
C GLN A 118 10.17 25.30 -55.47
N PRO A 119 11.15 24.94 -54.62
CA PRO A 119 10.93 24.01 -53.52
C PRO A 119 10.03 24.64 -52.45
N VAL A 120 9.07 23.86 -51.99
CA VAL A 120 8.18 24.17 -50.86
C VAL A 120 8.37 23.05 -49.85
N SER A 121 8.67 23.39 -48.61
CA SER A 121 8.73 22.45 -47.48
C SER A 121 7.41 22.44 -46.73
N VAL A 122 6.97 21.26 -46.32
CA VAL A 122 5.81 21.05 -45.45
C VAL A 122 6.30 20.38 -44.18
N THR A 123 6.07 21.01 -43.03
CA THR A 123 6.45 20.48 -41.72
C THR A 123 5.20 20.18 -40.90
N ARG A 124 5.17 19.00 -40.28
CA ARG A 124 4.11 18.55 -39.38
C ARG A 124 4.73 18.08 -38.07
N GLU A 125 3.97 18.16 -36.99
CA GLU A 125 4.41 17.77 -35.65
C GLU A 125 3.44 16.73 -35.10
N ALA A 126 3.97 15.66 -34.50
CA ALA A 126 3.19 14.63 -33.84
C ALA A 126 3.52 14.61 -32.34
N ASN A 127 2.56 14.14 -31.54
CA ASN A 127 2.70 13.93 -30.11
C ASN A 127 2.21 12.53 -29.73
N LEU A 128 2.92 11.93 -28.79
CA LEU A 128 2.57 10.68 -28.12
C LEU A 128 2.48 10.97 -26.62
N GLN A 129 1.41 10.50 -25.98
CA GLN A 129 1.28 10.47 -24.53
C GLN A 129 1.07 9.02 -24.09
N MET A 130 1.78 8.62 -23.05
CA MET A 130 1.70 7.30 -22.45
C MET A 130 1.65 7.41 -20.93
N ILE A 131 1.05 6.43 -20.29
CA ILE A 131 1.06 6.27 -18.83
C ILE A 131 1.72 4.94 -18.48
N PRO A 132 2.43 4.84 -17.34
CA PRO A 132 2.96 3.58 -16.90
C PRO A 132 1.84 2.64 -16.50
N GLU A 133 2.08 1.35 -16.69
CA GLU A 133 1.28 0.31 -16.09
C GLU A 133 1.36 0.42 -14.56
N SER A 134 0.21 0.27 -13.87
CA SER A 134 0.09 0.30 -12.43
C SER A 134 -0.15 -1.10 -11.87
N PHE A 135 0.15 -1.31 -10.58
CA PHE A 135 -0.34 -2.47 -9.84
C PHE A 135 -1.87 -2.58 -9.84
N ALA A 136 -2.60 -1.47 -10.04
CA ALA A 136 -4.05 -1.48 -10.24
C ALA A 136 -4.49 -2.18 -11.56
N HIS A 137 -3.56 -2.40 -12.49
CA HIS A 137 -3.85 -3.10 -13.74
C HIS A 137 -3.80 -4.63 -13.63
N PHE A 138 -3.37 -5.17 -12.48
CA PHE A 138 -3.28 -6.60 -12.24
C PHE A 138 -4.43 -7.03 -11.35
N MET A 139 -5.33 -7.87 -11.87
CA MET A 139 -6.33 -8.50 -11.02
C MET A 139 -5.66 -9.26 -9.88
N TYR A 140 -4.57 -9.96 -10.20
CA TYR A 140 -3.82 -10.73 -9.24
C TYR A 140 -2.33 -10.68 -9.54
N PHE A 141 -1.55 -10.08 -8.64
CA PHE A 141 -0.10 -10.03 -8.67
C PHE A 141 0.50 -10.62 -7.37
N THR A 142 1.50 -11.47 -7.51
CA THR A 142 2.33 -11.95 -6.39
C THR A 142 3.82 -11.79 -6.70
N GLU A 143 4.56 -11.20 -5.77
CA GLU A 143 6.04 -11.24 -5.83
C GLU A 143 6.53 -12.67 -5.66
N SER A 144 5.99 -13.38 -4.66
CA SER A 144 6.28 -14.78 -4.44
C SER A 144 4.99 -15.57 -4.24
N GLU A 145 4.91 -16.75 -4.85
CA GLU A 145 3.89 -17.78 -4.55
C GLU A 145 4.22 -18.56 -3.27
N GLU A 146 4.95 -17.96 -2.34
CA GLU A 146 5.00 -18.44 -0.96
C GLU A 146 3.74 -18.06 -0.19
N PRO A 147 3.23 -18.93 0.69
CA PRO A 147 2.13 -18.58 1.58
C PRO A 147 2.52 -17.48 2.57
N GLY A 148 1.60 -16.58 2.91
CA GLY A 148 1.85 -15.48 3.86
C GLY A 148 0.61 -14.94 4.58
N GLY A 149 0.86 -13.97 5.47
CA GLY A 149 -0.16 -13.12 6.11
C GLY A 149 -0.88 -13.68 7.33
N GLY A 150 -0.57 -14.91 7.76
CA GLY A 150 -1.13 -15.48 8.99
C GLY A 150 -0.46 -16.78 9.41
N PRO A 151 -0.85 -17.36 10.55
CA PRO A 151 -0.14 -18.45 11.20
C PRO A 151 -0.38 -19.81 10.53
N GLY A 152 0.50 -20.76 10.83
CA GLY A 152 0.37 -22.12 10.34
C GLY A 152 0.38 -22.16 8.82
N LEU A 153 1.36 -21.51 8.20
CA LEU A 153 1.51 -21.54 6.75
C LEU A 153 1.79 -22.97 6.28
N GLY A 154 1.17 -23.38 5.16
CA GLY A 154 1.48 -24.64 4.50
C GLY A 154 2.83 -24.61 3.79
N SER A 155 3.19 -25.68 3.10
CA SER A 155 4.42 -25.75 2.31
C SER A 155 4.31 -25.09 0.93
N TYR A 156 3.10 -24.98 0.38
CA TYR A 156 2.86 -24.36 -0.92
C TYR A 156 1.40 -23.88 -1.04
N VAL A 157 1.16 -23.05 -2.06
CA VAL A 157 -0.15 -22.55 -2.49
C VAL A 157 -0.37 -22.96 -3.93
N SER A 158 -1.62 -23.13 -4.34
CA SER A 158 -1.93 -23.52 -5.72
C SER A 158 -3.25 -22.93 -6.21
N PHE A 159 -3.40 -22.81 -7.53
CA PHE A 159 -4.65 -22.46 -8.19
C PHE A 159 -5.45 -23.73 -8.52
N GLY A 160 -6.67 -23.84 -8.02
CA GLY A 160 -7.54 -25.00 -8.21
C GLY A 160 -8.84 -24.68 -8.94
N GLY A 161 -9.75 -25.64 -8.96
CA GLY A 161 -11.02 -25.55 -9.70
C GLY A 161 -12.00 -24.45 -9.25
N SER A 162 -11.72 -23.77 -8.14
CA SER A 162 -12.53 -22.66 -7.62
C SER A 162 -11.90 -21.29 -7.87
N ASP A 163 -10.72 -21.23 -8.49
CA ASP A 163 -10.08 -19.97 -8.83
C ASP A 163 -10.54 -19.55 -10.24
N VAL A 164 -11.34 -18.50 -10.33
CA VAL A 164 -11.77 -17.86 -11.57
C VAL A 164 -11.13 -16.48 -11.61
N LEU A 165 -10.23 -16.24 -12.57
CA LEU A 165 -9.55 -14.96 -12.72
C LEU A 165 -9.74 -14.40 -14.13
N GLU A 166 -9.74 -13.07 -14.21
CA GLU A 166 -9.82 -12.24 -15.40
C GLU A 166 -8.73 -11.15 -15.40
N GLY A 167 -8.71 -10.31 -16.43
CA GLY A 167 -7.74 -9.21 -16.51
C GLY A 167 -6.29 -9.70 -16.62
N LYS A 168 -5.36 -9.10 -15.89
CA LYS A 168 -3.95 -9.52 -15.86
C LYS A 168 -3.64 -10.28 -14.57
N VAL A 169 -3.08 -11.47 -14.74
CA VAL A 169 -2.62 -12.33 -13.65
C VAL A 169 -1.12 -12.53 -13.82
N HIS A 170 -0.33 -12.09 -12.84
CA HIS A 170 1.13 -12.12 -12.93
C HIS A 170 1.74 -12.63 -11.63
N THR A 171 2.80 -13.43 -11.73
CA THR A 171 3.65 -13.74 -10.58
C THR A 171 5.12 -13.62 -10.95
N ASN A 172 5.95 -13.09 -10.03
CA ASN A 172 7.40 -13.20 -10.16
C ASN A 172 7.93 -14.56 -9.67
N GLY A 173 7.09 -15.35 -8.98
CA GLY A 173 7.40 -16.72 -8.58
C GLY A 173 7.05 -17.75 -9.64
N GLN A 174 7.04 -19.01 -9.23
CA GLN A 174 6.50 -20.12 -10.03
C GLN A 174 5.01 -20.27 -9.74
N MET A 175 4.19 -20.18 -10.79
CA MET A 175 2.76 -20.39 -10.65
C MET A 175 2.46 -21.89 -10.55
N GLN A 176 1.75 -22.31 -9.51
CA GLN A 176 1.44 -23.73 -9.29
C GLN A 176 -0.07 -24.01 -9.41
N MET A 177 -0.44 -24.97 -10.26
CA MET A 177 -1.82 -25.48 -10.35
C MET A 177 -2.07 -26.57 -9.32
N SER A 178 -3.33 -26.80 -8.96
CA SER A 178 -3.72 -27.88 -8.06
C SER A 178 -3.65 -29.23 -8.76
N SER A 179 -3.56 -30.32 -7.98
CA SER A 179 -3.85 -31.67 -8.48
C SER A 179 -5.36 -31.95 -8.59
N TRP A 180 -6.18 -31.07 -8.02
CA TRP A 180 -7.63 -31.20 -7.88
C TRP A 180 -8.33 -29.99 -8.50
N GLY A 181 -8.81 -30.15 -9.74
CA GLY A 181 -9.43 -29.07 -10.52
C GLY A 181 -8.41 -28.05 -11.05
N CYS A 182 -8.82 -27.32 -12.08
CA CYS A 182 -8.00 -26.34 -12.77
C CYS A 182 -8.68 -24.97 -12.73
N PRO A 183 -7.92 -23.88 -12.58
CA PRO A 183 -8.49 -22.55 -12.57
C PRO A 183 -9.13 -22.20 -13.91
N ASP A 184 -10.06 -21.25 -13.89
CA ASP A 184 -10.57 -20.61 -15.09
C ASP A 184 -9.80 -19.32 -15.36
N PHE A 185 -9.04 -19.32 -16.46
CA PHE A 185 -8.29 -18.16 -16.96
C PHE A 185 -8.79 -17.71 -18.34
N THR A 186 -10.01 -18.10 -18.73
CA THR A 186 -10.56 -17.80 -20.06
C THR A 186 -10.52 -16.32 -20.39
N ASN A 187 -10.74 -15.46 -19.38
CA ASN A 187 -10.72 -14.01 -19.51
C ASN A 187 -9.44 -13.35 -18.96
N ALA A 188 -8.41 -14.14 -18.65
CA ALA A 188 -7.16 -13.65 -18.05
C ALA A 188 -5.97 -13.72 -19.03
N ARG A 189 -5.04 -12.77 -18.85
CA ARG A 189 -3.70 -12.80 -19.42
C ARG A 189 -2.73 -13.22 -18.32
N VAL A 190 -2.24 -14.45 -18.43
CA VAL A 190 -1.43 -15.10 -17.39
C VAL A 190 0.05 -14.95 -17.71
N ALA A 191 0.83 -14.54 -16.71
CA ALA A 191 2.27 -14.39 -16.79
C ALA A 191 2.94 -14.93 -15.51
N ALA A 192 4.05 -15.65 -15.66
CA ALA A 192 4.86 -16.14 -14.56
C ALA A 192 6.35 -16.01 -14.91
N ALA A 193 7.15 -15.42 -14.03
CA ALA A 193 8.57 -15.22 -14.30
C ALA A 193 9.40 -16.49 -14.10
N GLN A 194 8.99 -17.39 -13.20
CA GLN A 194 9.67 -18.68 -12.95
C GLN A 194 8.87 -19.88 -13.49
N GLY A 195 8.01 -19.64 -14.47
CA GLY A 195 7.23 -20.66 -15.16
C GLY A 195 5.95 -21.10 -14.46
N ILE A 196 5.24 -22.02 -15.12
CA ILE A 196 3.94 -22.54 -14.68
C ILE A 196 4.02 -24.06 -14.49
N ALA A 197 3.75 -24.52 -13.27
CA ALA A 197 3.63 -25.93 -12.92
C ALA A 197 2.17 -26.40 -13.07
N TYR A 198 1.86 -27.00 -14.21
CA TYR A 198 0.49 -27.36 -14.61
C TYR A 198 -0.14 -28.53 -13.83
N ASN A 199 0.64 -29.39 -13.17
CA ASN A 199 0.14 -30.58 -12.47
C ASN A 199 -0.85 -31.41 -13.32
N ASN A 200 -2.10 -31.56 -12.88
CA ASN A 200 -3.12 -32.35 -13.59
C ASN A 200 -3.89 -31.52 -14.64
N CYS A 201 -3.53 -30.26 -14.84
CA CYS A 201 -4.19 -29.37 -15.78
C CYS A 201 -3.60 -29.44 -17.17
N ASN A 202 -4.45 -29.23 -18.19
CA ASN A 202 -4.02 -29.31 -19.57
C ASN A 202 -3.39 -27.97 -20.02
N PRO A 203 -2.09 -27.92 -20.34
CA PRO A 203 -1.44 -26.69 -20.79
C PRO A 203 -2.03 -26.13 -22.09
N ASP A 204 -2.65 -26.95 -22.94
CA ASP A 204 -3.29 -26.50 -24.18
C ASP A 204 -4.47 -25.55 -23.94
N GLN A 205 -5.01 -25.49 -22.72
CA GLN A 205 -6.07 -24.54 -22.34
C GLN A 205 -5.55 -23.12 -22.16
N TRP A 206 -4.22 -22.93 -22.03
CA TRP A 206 -3.59 -21.66 -21.69
C TRP A 206 -2.42 -21.33 -22.62
N LEU A 207 -2.57 -21.60 -23.92
CA LEU A 207 -1.53 -21.33 -24.93
C LEU A 207 -1.07 -19.86 -24.99
N SER A 208 -1.87 -18.92 -24.47
CA SER A 208 -1.53 -17.51 -24.38
C SER A 208 -0.79 -17.13 -23.09
N ALA A 209 -0.59 -18.06 -22.16
CA ALA A 209 0.16 -17.81 -20.93
C ALA A 209 1.65 -17.62 -21.24
N ASN A 210 2.27 -16.64 -20.59
CA ASN A 210 3.70 -16.38 -20.69
C ASN A 210 4.42 -16.96 -19.47
N ASP A 211 5.14 -18.06 -19.64
CA ASP A 211 5.91 -18.75 -18.61
C ASP A 211 7.38 -18.29 -18.49
N GLU A 212 7.77 -17.30 -19.30
CA GLU A 212 9.08 -16.64 -19.28
C GLU A 212 8.90 -15.11 -19.13
N ALA A 213 7.95 -14.70 -18.29
CA ALA A 213 7.66 -13.29 -18.09
C ALA A 213 8.83 -12.57 -17.40
N VAL A 214 8.97 -11.27 -17.67
CA VAL A 214 9.97 -10.44 -16.98
C VAL A 214 9.47 -10.09 -15.59
N GLU A 215 10.35 -10.20 -14.60
CA GLU A 215 10.06 -9.82 -13.22
C GLU A 215 9.70 -8.32 -13.10
N ILE A 216 8.68 -8.04 -12.30
CA ILE A 216 8.23 -6.69 -11.94
C ILE A 216 8.77 -6.36 -10.55
N SER A 217 9.54 -5.29 -10.39
CA SER A 217 10.11 -4.88 -9.10
C SER A 217 9.03 -4.74 -8.03
N PHE A 218 9.18 -5.49 -6.93
CA PHE A 218 8.31 -5.42 -5.75
C PHE A 218 9.15 -5.43 -4.46
N PRO A 219 8.81 -4.64 -3.42
CA PRO A 219 7.76 -3.62 -3.41
C PRO A 219 8.06 -2.48 -4.42
N PRO A 220 7.03 -1.71 -4.83
CA PRO A 220 7.21 -0.62 -5.78
C PRO A 220 8.15 0.46 -5.25
N ASN A 221 9.17 0.81 -6.04
CA ASN A 221 10.18 1.79 -5.66
C ASN A 221 9.59 3.19 -5.44
N ASN A 222 9.89 3.78 -4.27
CA ASN A 222 9.48 5.13 -3.84
C ASN A 222 7.96 5.40 -3.87
N ALA A 223 7.12 4.40 -4.15
CA ALA A 223 5.69 4.64 -4.31
C ALA A 223 4.99 4.88 -2.97
N HIS A 224 5.41 4.16 -1.95
CA HIS A 224 4.93 4.31 -0.57
C HIS A 224 5.24 5.72 -0.03
N GLN A 225 6.50 6.14 -0.11
CA GLN A 225 6.93 7.50 0.28
C GLN A 225 6.18 8.59 -0.51
N ARG A 226 5.98 8.42 -1.82
CA ARG A 226 5.22 9.40 -2.62
C ARG A 226 3.77 9.54 -2.16
N ALA A 227 3.10 8.44 -1.84
CA ALA A 227 1.74 8.51 -1.31
C ALA A 227 1.72 9.25 0.05
N ILE A 228 2.68 8.96 0.93
CA ILE A 228 2.82 9.65 2.23
C ILE A 228 3.08 11.16 2.06
N GLU A 229 4.00 11.54 1.17
CA GLU A 229 4.37 12.95 0.93
C GLU A 229 3.23 13.78 0.31
N ASN A 230 2.23 13.12 -0.27
CA ASN A 230 1.07 13.76 -0.88
C ASN A 230 -0.23 13.43 -0.13
N ALA A 231 -0.14 13.04 1.15
CA ALA A 231 -1.31 12.80 1.98
C ALA A 231 -2.07 14.11 2.26
N ASP A 232 -3.38 14.11 2.02
CA ASP A 232 -4.28 15.22 2.36
C ASP A 232 -4.64 15.20 3.85
N PHE A 233 -4.77 13.99 4.42
CA PHE A 233 -5.07 13.77 5.83
C PHE A 233 -4.06 12.82 6.45
N VAL A 234 -3.56 13.18 7.63
CA VAL A 234 -2.62 12.37 8.40
C VAL A 234 -3.20 12.10 9.79
N PHE A 235 -3.33 10.83 10.14
CA PHE A 235 -3.78 10.37 11.45
C PHE A 235 -2.64 9.58 12.10
N THR A 236 -2.20 10.02 13.27
CA THR A 236 -1.08 9.43 14.02
C THR A 236 -1.57 8.31 14.93
N ALA A 237 -0.72 7.30 15.11
CA ALA A 237 -0.99 6.18 16.02
C ALA A 237 0.08 5.95 17.10
N ASP A 238 1.17 6.70 17.02
CA ASP A 238 2.37 6.61 17.86
C ASP A 238 2.49 7.74 18.88
N ASP A 239 1.52 8.66 18.97
CA ASP A 239 1.55 9.81 19.89
C ASP A 239 1.58 9.39 21.38
N LEU A 240 1.17 8.16 21.68
CA LEU A 240 1.13 7.59 23.03
C LEU A 240 2.23 6.54 23.28
N LEU A 241 3.26 6.52 22.43
CA LEU A 241 4.44 5.67 22.59
C LEU A 241 5.62 6.46 23.16
N PHE A 242 6.51 5.76 23.86
CA PHE A 242 7.79 6.28 24.36
C PHE A 242 7.68 7.51 25.26
N GLN A 243 6.53 7.66 25.92
CA GLN A 243 6.31 8.75 26.88
C GLN A 243 7.23 8.55 28.10
N SER A 244 7.71 9.67 28.65
CA SER A 244 8.55 9.72 29.85
C SER A 244 7.79 9.29 31.11
N SER A 245 6.46 9.36 31.07
CA SER A 245 5.54 8.76 32.05
C SER A 245 4.41 8.03 31.32
N GLY A 246 4.14 6.80 31.72
CA GLY A 246 3.01 6.01 31.21
C GLY A 246 3.39 4.78 30.40
N ARG A 247 2.39 3.90 30.21
CA ARG A 247 2.53 2.68 29.41
C ARG A 247 2.43 3.00 27.92
N ASP A 248 3.32 2.42 27.13
CA ASP A 248 3.21 2.47 25.67
C ASP A 248 1.84 1.97 25.25
N THR A 249 1.11 2.87 24.61
CA THR A 249 -0.26 2.65 24.15
C THR A 249 -0.31 3.08 22.69
N LEU A 250 -0.98 2.31 21.84
CA LEU A 250 -1.18 2.67 20.44
C LEU A 250 -2.58 3.25 20.25
N ILE A 251 -2.78 3.95 19.13
CA ILE A 251 -4.08 4.48 18.75
C ILE A 251 -4.59 3.70 17.55
N MET A 252 -5.80 3.14 17.67
CA MET A 252 -6.51 2.51 16.55
C MET A 252 -7.23 3.59 15.77
N THR A 253 -7.14 3.55 14.43
CA THR A 253 -7.92 4.40 13.54
C THR A 253 -8.99 3.57 12.84
N GLU A 254 -10.26 3.99 12.90
CA GLU A 254 -11.34 3.47 12.06
C GLU A 254 -11.78 4.52 11.05
N ILE A 255 -11.82 4.12 9.78
CA ILE A 255 -12.32 4.90 8.65
C ILE A 255 -13.61 4.26 8.16
N GLU A 256 -14.70 5.02 8.19
CA GLU A 256 -15.99 4.64 7.63
C GLU A 256 -16.31 5.54 6.45
N PHE A 257 -16.32 4.99 5.24
CA PHE A 257 -16.72 5.73 4.04
C PHE A 257 -18.24 5.95 4.03
N VAL A 258 -18.63 7.18 3.73
CA VAL A 258 -20.02 7.64 3.71
C VAL A 258 -20.23 8.58 2.53
N ASP A 259 -21.48 8.89 2.21
CA ASP A 259 -21.81 9.85 1.14
C ASP A 259 -21.02 11.17 1.30
N ASN A 260 -20.37 11.61 0.23
CA ASN A 260 -19.54 12.82 0.16
C ASN A 260 -18.29 12.86 1.07
N GLY A 261 -17.82 11.74 1.62
CA GLY A 261 -16.59 11.73 2.41
C GLY A 261 -16.34 10.48 3.25
N PHE A 262 -15.77 10.69 4.43
CA PHE A 262 -15.48 9.61 5.38
C PHE A 262 -15.54 10.10 6.82
N MET A 263 -15.85 9.19 7.73
CA MET A 263 -15.82 9.39 9.17
C MET A 263 -14.54 8.77 9.75
N ILE A 264 -13.94 9.45 10.73
CA ILE A 264 -12.79 8.97 11.48
C ILE A 264 -13.16 8.83 12.95
N SER A 265 -12.76 7.72 13.56
CA SER A 265 -12.75 7.54 15.00
C SER A 265 -11.39 7.01 15.45
N GLN A 266 -10.86 7.52 16.56
CA GLN A 266 -9.61 7.06 17.12
C GLN A 266 -9.74 6.73 18.60
N TRP A 267 -9.16 5.61 19.02
CA TRP A 267 -9.13 5.21 20.43
C TRP A 267 -7.83 4.52 20.82
N ALA A 268 -7.47 4.67 22.09
CA ALA A 268 -6.27 4.07 22.65
C ALA A 268 -6.45 2.55 22.87
N TYR A 269 -5.38 1.79 22.66
CA TYR A 269 -5.32 0.37 23.00
C TYR A 269 -3.91 -0.07 23.38
N GLN A 270 -3.84 -1.07 24.25
CA GLN A 270 -2.60 -1.76 24.62
C GLN A 270 -2.58 -3.15 24.00
N ILE A 271 -1.39 -3.62 23.68
CA ILE A 271 -1.20 -4.97 23.16
C ILE A 271 -0.78 -5.86 24.33
N PRO A 272 -1.56 -6.89 24.66
CA PRO A 272 -1.19 -7.86 25.67
C PRO A 272 0.12 -8.57 25.36
N PRO A 273 0.92 -8.92 26.37
CA PRO A 273 0.54 -8.94 27.79
C PRO A 273 0.54 -7.56 28.45
N ILE A 274 -0.54 -7.27 29.18
CA ILE A 274 -0.74 -6.07 29.98
C ILE A 274 -0.33 -6.39 31.42
N GLY A 275 0.59 -5.63 31.97
CA GLY A 275 0.99 -5.78 33.36
C GLY A 275 -0.14 -5.40 34.33
N ALA A 276 -0.15 -5.93 35.55
CA ALA A 276 -0.92 -5.37 36.67
C ALA A 276 -0.60 -3.87 36.84
N GLU A 277 -1.56 -3.07 37.31
CA GLU A 277 -1.34 -1.65 37.64
C GLU A 277 -0.15 -1.49 38.58
N GLY A 278 0.61 -0.41 38.39
CA GLY A 278 1.81 -0.08 39.15
C GLY A 278 2.41 1.23 38.65
N PRO A 279 3.52 1.69 39.26
CA PRO A 279 4.16 2.95 38.89
C PRO A 279 4.47 3.01 37.40
N PRO A 280 4.19 4.12 36.70
CA PRO A 280 4.60 4.28 35.31
C PRO A 280 6.13 4.26 35.18
N PRO A 281 6.67 3.81 34.04
CA PRO A 281 8.10 3.96 33.76
C PRO A 281 8.44 5.45 33.77
N THR A 282 9.62 5.78 34.28
CA THR A 282 10.07 7.16 34.45
C THR A 282 11.50 7.32 33.93
N THR A 283 11.72 8.32 33.06
CA THR A 283 13.02 8.58 32.43
C THR A 283 13.84 9.59 33.22
N PHE A 284 15.14 9.33 33.36
CA PHE A 284 16.13 10.17 34.03
C PHE A 284 17.42 10.25 33.23
N ARG A 285 18.35 11.08 33.67
CA ARG A 285 19.75 11.04 33.22
C ARG A 285 20.62 10.24 34.17
N TRP A 286 21.49 9.40 33.64
CA TRP A 286 22.43 8.63 34.43
C TRP A 286 23.45 9.54 35.13
N ASP A 287 23.70 9.33 36.42
CA ASP A 287 24.80 9.96 37.15
C ASP A 287 25.93 8.94 37.40
N LEU A 288 27.17 9.39 37.24
CA LEU A 288 28.34 8.58 37.59
C LEU A 288 28.68 8.65 39.09
N ASP A 289 28.13 9.63 39.81
CA ASP A 289 28.33 9.76 41.25
C ASP A 289 27.60 8.66 42.03
N THR A 290 28.35 7.98 42.91
CA THR A 290 27.87 6.80 43.62
C THR A 290 27.45 7.10 45.06
N SER A 291 26.97 8.31 45.31
CA SER A 291 26.59 8.79 46.64
C SER A 291 25.34 9.66 46.54
N PRO A 292 24.35 9.49 47.42
CA PRO A 292 23.07 10.16 47.30
C PRO A 292 23.18 11.69 47.44
N ASN A 293 24.16 12.18 48.22
CA ASN A 293 24.38 13.62 48.41
C ASN A 293 25.03 14.32 47.20
N LEU A 294 25.44 13.55 46.19
CA LEU A 294 26.07 14.03 44.97
C LEU A 294 25.18 13.81 43.74
N LEU A 295 24.00 13.19 43.90
CA LEU A 295 23.04 13.02 42.83
C LEU A 295 22.57 14.41 42.38
N ASN A 296 22.77 14.71 41.10
CA ASN A 296 22.28 15.96 40.52
C ASN A 296 20.77 15.88 40.25
N ASP A 297 20.13 17.05 40.19
CA ASP A 297 18.70 17.16 39.83
C ASP A 297 18.39 16.38 38.53
N ARG A 298 17.25 15.68 38.49
CA ARG A 298 16.77 14.88 37.35
C ARG A 298 17.61 13.66 36.99
N ARG A 299 18.37 13.14 37.95
CA ARG A 299 19.27 12.01 37.73
C ARG A 299 18.95 10.77 38.54
N ILE A 300 19.53 9.67 38.11
CA ILE A 300 19.46 8.36 38.75
C ILE A 300 20.85 7.71 38.77
N ALA A 301 21.20 7.00 39.85
CA ALA A 301 22.54 6.42 40.01
C ALA A 301 22.57 5.19 40.91
N PHE A 302 23.54 4.31 40.68
CA PHE A 302 23.88 3.24 41.62
C PHE A 302 24.90 3.69 42.65
N ASP A 303 24.90 3.03 43.81
CA ASP A 303 25.91 3.20 44.87
C ASP A 303 27.29 2.60 44.56
N ALA A 304 27.45 2.01 43.38
CA ALA A 304 28.71 1.43 42.92
C ALA A 304 29.02 1.84 41.47
N PRO A 305 30.31 2.08 41.14
CA PRO A 305 30.71 2.38 39.78
C PRO A 305 30.72 1.12 38.91
N TRP A 306 30.77 1.31 37.59
CA TRP A 306 30.93 0.22 36.62
C TRP A 306 32.26 -0.53 36.81
N ASP A 307 32.21 -1.85 36.97
CA ASP A 307 33.42 -2.68 37.00
C ASP A 307 33.81 -3.14 35.59
N THR A 308 34.87 -2.52 35.06
CA THR A 308 35.42 -2.84 33.72
C THR A 308 36.04 -4.24 33.61
N LEU A 309 36.37 -4.92 34.70
CA LEU A 309 36.96 -6.25 34.67
C LEU A 309 35.90 -7.34 34.52
N THR A 310 34.79 -7.20 35.24
CA THR A 310 33.70 -8.18 35.25
C THR A 310 32.57 -7.83 34.28
N GLY A 311 32.47 -6.55 33.90
CA GLY A 311 31.40 -6.04 33.04
C GLY A 311 30.05 -5.97 33.75
N LEU A 312 30.03 -5.65 35.04
CA LEU A 312 28.83 -5.63 35.89
C LEU A 312 28.85 -4.47 36.89
N TYR A 313 27.68 -4.12 37.44
CA TYR A 313 27.56 -3.25 38.62
C TYR A 313 27.37 -4.09 39.89
N PHE A 314 28.20 -3.85 40.91
CA PHE A 314 28.05 -4.45 42.25
C PHE A 314 27.37 -3.49 43.21
N THR A 315 26.12 -3.17 42.89
CA THR A 315 25.28 -2.20 43.62
C THR A 315 24.33 -2.91 44.58
N ASP A 316 23.97 -2.30 45.70
CA ASP A 316 22.82 -2.72 46.51
C ASP A 316 21.82 -1.58 46.74
N THR A 317 22.06 -0.42 46.13
CA THR A 317 21.25 0.77 46.32
C THR A 317 21.14 1.60 45.05
N LEU A 318 19.92 2.05 44.75
CA LEU A 318 19.58 2.96 43.65
C LEU A 318 19.12 4.31 44.22
N PHE A 319 19.76 5.39 43.78
CA PHE A 319 19.41 6.77 44.12
C PHE A 319 18.63 7.39 42.98
N ILE A 320 17.49 8.00 43.29
CA ILE A 320 16.54 8.53 42.31
C ILE A 320 16.15 9.94 42.74
N ASP A 321 16.26 10.90 41.85
CA ASP A 321 15.79 12.27 42.06
C ASP A 321 14.24 12.34 42.02
N ASN A 322 13.64 13.36 42.64
CA ASN A 322 12.18 13.54 42.60
C ASN A 322 11.70 14.38 41.41
N GLU A 323 12.58 14.81 40.51
CA GLU A 323 12.24 15.31 39.19
C GLU A 323 12.60 14.28 38.10
N ASP A 324 11.72 14.11 37.12
CA ASP A 324 12.04 13.34 35.90
C ASP A 324 12.96 14.12 34.93
N VAL A 325 13.32 13.52 33.80
CA VAL A 325 14.17 14.16 32.77
C VAL A 325 13.60 15.49 32.25
N ASP A 326 12.28 15.64 32.23
CA ASP A 326 11.57 16.84 31.77
C ASP A 326 11.49 17.92 32.87
N GLY A 327 11.70 17.54 34.13
CA GLY A 327 11.64 18.42 35.30
C GLY A 327 10.28 18.43 36.00
N ASN A 328 9.47 17.39 35.82
CA ASN A 328 8.21 17.23 36.53
C ASN A 328 8.45 16.60 37.91
N ASP A 329 7.78 17.09 38.95
CA ASP A 329 7.78 16.46 40.27
C ASP A 329 7.07 15.10 40.22
N ILE A 330 7.84 14.04 40.45
CA ILE A 330 7.40 12.64 40.43
C ILE A 330 7.32 12.03 41.83
N SER A 331 7.30 12.83 42.90
CA SER A 331 7.26 12.31 44.28
C SER A 331 6.10 11.32 44.50
N ASN A 332 4.92 11.60 43.92
CA ASN A 332 3.77 10.70 43.99
C ASN A 332 3.99 9.38 43.22
N VAL A 333 4.75 9.40 42.13
CA VAL A 333 5.08 8.18 41.36
C VAL A 333 6.06 7.32 42.14
N LEU A 334 7.01 7.94 42.84
CA LEU A 334 7.96 7.23 43.70
C LEU A 334 7.28 6.58 44.92
N ASP A 335 6.22 7.21 45.44
CA ASP A 335 5.40 6.68 46.55
C ASP A 335 4.58 5.44 46.16
N ASP A 336 4.34 5.20 44.87
CA ASP A 336 3.59 4.05 44.37
C ASP A 336 4.45 2.76 44.32
N TYR A 337 5.78 2.85 44.45
CA TYR A 337 6.66 1.68 44.52
C TYR A 337 6.60 1.04 45.92
N GLU A 338 6.54 -0.30 45.97
CA GLU A 338 6.48 -1.07 47.20
C GLU A 338 7.69 -2.01 47.38
N VAL A 339 8.00 -2.36 48.64
CA VAL A 339 9.00 -3.39 48.94
C VAL A 339 8.52 -4.73 48.41
N GLY A 340 9.36 -5.40 47.62
CA GLY A 340 9.05 -6.63 46.89
C GLY A 340 8.81 -6.42 45.40
N ASP A 341 8.66 -5.17 44.95
CA ASP A 341 8.51 -4.85 43.53
C ASP A 341 9.77 -5.21 42.76
N THR A 342 9.57 -5.74 41.55
CA THR A 342 10.65 -5.97 40.61
C THR A 342 10.77 -4.75 39.72
N ILE A 343 11.97 -4.18 39.65
CA ILE A 343 12.26 -2.97 38.89
C ILE A 343 13.46 -3.18 37.96
N SER A 344 13.49 -2.41 36.88
CA SER A 344 14.60 -2.37 35.95
C SER A 344 15.09 -0.95 35.73
N VAL A 345 16.39 -0.82 35.48
CA VAL A 345 17.02 0.39 34.94
C VAL A 345 17.69 0.02 33.64
N PHE A 346 17.24 0.62 32.54
CA PHE A 346 17.74 0.32 31.19
C PHE A 346 17.93 1.60 30.37
N ALA A 347 18.75 1.52 29.32
CA ALA A 347 18.97 2.65 28.42
C ALA A 347 17.67 3.03 27.69
N ALA A 348 17.38 4.33 27.59
CA ALA A 348 16.23 4.80 26.81
C ALA A 348 16.43 4.62 25.29
N ASP A 349 17.67 4.42 24.85
CA ASP A 349 18.02 4.13 23.46
C ASP A 349 17.63 2.68 23.08
N PRO A 350 16.73 2.46 22.10
CA PRO A 350 16.30 1.13 21.67
C PRO A 350 17.43 0.26 21.09
N ASP A 351 18.51 0.87 20.61
CA ASP A 351 19.66 0.14 20.04
C ASP A 351 20.68 -0.28 21.13
N SER A 352 20.45 0.07 22.39
CA SER A 352 21.35 -0.19 23.51
C SER A 352 21.00 -1.47 24.27
N ASN A 353 21.99 -2.34 24.49
CA ASN A 353 21.83 -3.60 25.23
C ASN A 353 22.08 -3.47 26.75
N LYS A 354 21.89 -2.28 27.32
CA LYS A 354 22.18 -1.98 28.74
C LYS A 354 20.91 -2.09 29.59
N ASN A 355 20.86 -3.12 30.43
CA ASN A 355 19.72 -3.40 31.30
C ASN A 355 20.20 -4.00 32.63
N TRP A 356 19.69 -3.42 33.72
CA TRP A 356 19.79 -3.95 35.07
C TRP A 356 18.41 -4.31 35.62
N LEU A 357 18.32 -5.41 36.38
CA LEU A 357 17.10 -5.91 37.00
C LEU A 357 17.32 -6.26 38.48
N GLY A 358 16.40 -5.84 39.36
CA GLY A 358 16.42 -6.24 40.76
C GLY A 358 15.08 -6.09 41.47
N ILE A 359 15.06 -6.48 42.74
CA ILE A 359 13.90 -6.41 43.63
C ILE A 359 14.16 -5.36 44.70
N ILE A 360 13.18 -4.49 44.95
CA ILE A 360 13.23 -3.54 46.06
C ILE A 360 13.12 -4.30 47.38
N ILE A 361 14.10 -4.14 48.27
CA ILE A 361 14.12 -4.76 49.61
C ILE A 361 13.86 -3.76 50.74
N ASP A 362 14.10 -2.47 50.50
CA ASP A 362 13.75 -1.38 51.41
C ASP A 362 13.60 -0.07 50.61
N ILE A 363 12.76 0.85 51.11
CA ILE A 363 12.51 2.16 50.48
C ILE A 363 12.69 3.26 51.52
N SER A 364 13.48 4.27 51.17
CA SER A 364 13.60 5.51 51.93
C SER A 364 13.38 6.71 51.02
N THR A 365 12.19 7.32 51.08
CA THR A 365 11.85 8.56 50.36
C THR A 365 12.10 9.80 51.22
N ASN A 366 12.48 10.91 50.59
CA ASN A 366 12.55 12.23 51.19
C ASN A 366 12.09 13.31 50.19
N VAL A 367 12.10 14.59 50.59
CA VAL A 367 11.66 15.71 49.72
C VAL A 367 12.55 16.00 48.51
N SER A 368 13.65 15.25 48.33
CA SER A 368 14.63 15.41 47.27
C SER A 368 14.80 14.15 46.41
N GLY A 369 14.00 13.10 46.65
CA GLY A 369 14.12 11.85 45.89
C GLY A 369 13.81 10.59 46.70
N ALA A 370 14.13 9.45 46.11
CA ALA A 370 14.01 8.12 46.68
C ALA A 370 15.35 7.38 46.71
N ILE A 371 15.53 6.58 47.76
CA ILE A 371 16.61 5.61 47.86
C ILE A 371 15.97 4.23 47.95
N PHE A 372 16.21 3.39 46.95
CA PHE A 372 15.78 2.00 46.95
C PHE A 372 16.97 1.12 47.29
N THR A 373 16.88 0.39 48.40
CA THR A 373 17.78 -0.74 48.62
C THR A 373 17.27 -1.90 47.77
N ILE A 374 18.16 -2.55 47.04
CA ILE A 374 17.84 -3.49 45.96
C ILE A 374 18.61 -4.80 46.10
N SER A 375 17.95 -5.89 45.70
CA SER A 375 18.58 -7.19 45.48
C SER A 375 18.72 -7.44 43.99
N ASN A 376 19.96 -7.55 43.50
CA ASN A 376 20.24 -7.85 42.10
C ASN A 376 19.67 -9.21 41.69
N LEU A 377 18.94 -9.22 40.57
CA LEU A 377 18.46 -10.46 39.94
C LEU A 377 19.29 -10.79 38.70
N MET A 378 19.41 -9.83 37.79
CA MET A 378 20.01 -10.01 36.48
C MET A 378 20.59 -8.69 35.97
N GLN A 379 21.64 -8.78 35.17
CA GLN A 379 22.23 -7.65 34.46
C GLN A 379 22.69 -8.11 33.08
N SER A 380 22.49 -7.27 32.07
CA SER A 380 23.01 -7.45 30.72
C SER A 380 23.55 -6.12 30.23
N PHE A 381 24.84 -6.07 29.89
CA PHE A 381 25.51 -4.84 29.48
C PHE A 381 26.56 -5.16 28.43
N GLU A 382 26.61 -4.38 27.36
CA GLU A 382 27.76 -4.34 26.46
C GLU A 382 28.89 -3.46 27.04
N ASN A 383 28.51 -2.40 27.76
CA ASN A 383 29.33 -1.47 28.51
C ASN A 383 28.49 -0.78 29.59
N GLY A 384 29.14 -0.13 30.56
CA GLY A 384 28.44 0.65 31.59
C GLY A 384 27.70 1.86 31.01
N PHE A 385 26.74 2.37 31.78
CA PHE A 385 26.10 3.66 31.51
C PHE A 385 27.14 4.79 31.56
N VAL A 386 26.97 5.79 30.70
CA VAL A 386 27.84 6.98 30.67
C VAL A 386 27.14 8.18 31.30
N ASP A 387 27.92 9.18 31.71
CA ASP A 387 27.38 10.39 32.32
C ASP A 387 26.31 11.05 31.42
N ALA A 388 25.18 11.40 32.02
CA ALA A 388 24.03 12.04 31.38
C ALA A 388 23.35 11.26 30.24
N GLU A 389 23.65 9.96 30.09
CA GLU A 389 22.87 9.06 29.23
C GLU A 389 21.43 8.95 29.74
N GLU A 390 20.44 8.97 28.84
CA GLU A 390 19.05 8.79 29.25
C GLU A 390 18.76 7.32 29.58
N VAL A 391 18.18 7.11 30.75
CA VAL A 391 17.81 5.78 31.26
C VAL A 391 16.39 5.81 31.80
N THR A 392 15.72 4.66 31.76
CA THR A 392 14.36 4.50 32.27
C THR A 392 14.36 3.60 33.49
N LEU A 393 13.78 4.06 34.59
CA LEU A 393 13.36 3.22 35.71
C LEU A 393 11.96 2.68 35.41
N ALA A 394 11.80 1.36 35.39
CA ALA A 394 10.51 0.73 35.13
C ALA A 394 10.14 -0.31 36.18
N PHE A 395 8.87 -0.30 36.55
CA PHE A 395 8.22 -1.40 37.26
C PHE A 395 7.92 -2.56 36.30
N LEU A 396 8.24 -3.78 36.73
CA LEU A 396 7.98 -5.00 35.98
C LEU A 396 6.81 -5.75 36.61
N ALA A 397 5.71 -5.73 35.89
CA ALA A 397 4.44 -6.20 36.38
C ALA A 397 4.20 -7.65 35.96
N SER A 398 3.63 -8.44 36.87
CA SER A 398 3.03 -9.71 36.47
C SER A 398 1.81 -9.46 35.57
N PRO A 399 1.49 -10.35 34.59
CA PRO A 399 0.32 -10.17 33.74
C PRO A 399 -0.99 -10.03 34.54
N ASP A 400 -1.78 -9.01 34.22
CA ASP A 400 -3.08 -8.76 34.86
C ASP A 400 -4.13 -9.77 34.38
N ASN A 401 -4.48 -10.74 35.22
CA ASN A 401 -5.45 -11.77 34.85
C ASN A 401 -6.92 -11.29 34.93
N THR A 402 -7.19 -10.06 35.36
CA THR A 402 -8.53 -9.47 35.33
C THR A 402 -8.94 -9.06 33.92
N ILE A 403 -7.96 -8.74 33.07
CA ILE A 403 -8.18 -8.40 31.67
C ILE A 403 -8.34 -9.69 30.84
N PRO A 404 -9.47 -9.89 30.14
CA PRO A 404 -9.65 -11.05 29.28
C PRO A 404 -8.56 -11.15 28.20
N PHE A 405 -8.05 -12.37 27.99
CA PHE A 405 -7.02 -12.67 26.98
C PHE A 405 -5.67 -12.00 27.18
N ASN A 406 -5.38 -11.50 28.38
CA ASN A 406 -4.19 -10.71 28.62
C ASN A 406 -2.84 -11.47 28.60
N ARG A 407 -2.82 -12.70 28.11
CA ARG A 407 -1.60 -13.51 28.05
C ARG A 407 -0.93 -13.32 26.70
N PHE A 408 0.39 -13.26 26.73
CA PHE A 408 1.26 -13.20 25.56
C PHE A 408 0.82 -14.15 24.43
N ALA A 409 0.59 -15.43 24.73
CA ALA A 409 0.26 -16.44 23.71
C ALA A 409 -1.06 -16.17 22.95
N ASN A 410 -1.96 -15.33 23.47
CA ASN A 410 -3.20 -14.96 22.79
C ASN A 410 -3.01 -13.88 21.72
N TYR A 411 -1.86 -13.19 21.71
CA TYR A 411 -1.58 -12.07 20.80
C TYR A 411 -0.31 -12.28 19.97
N HIS A 412 0.62 -13.07 20.49
CA HIS A 412 1.93 -13.28 19.90
C HIS A 412 2.09 -14.74 19.45
N SER A 413 2.66 -14.92 18.26
CA SER A 413 2.98 -16.22 17.68
C SER A 413 4.50 -16.38 17.49
N HIS A 414 5.28 -16.02 18.51
CA HIS A 414 6.73 -16.23 18.57
C HIS A 414 7.13 -16.65 19.99
N LEU A 415 8.42 -16.90 20.23
CA LEU A 415 8.91 -17.22 21.58
C LEU A 415 8.85 -15.96 22.47
N ASN A 416 8.51 -16.14 23.75
CA ASN A 416 8.58 -15.09 24.76
C ASN A 416 9.98 -15.07 25.38
N ASP A 417 10.98 -14.73 24.58
CA ASP A 417 12.40 -14.77 24.95
C ASP A 417 13.04 -13.38 25.09
N GLY A 418 12.27 -12.31 24.85
CA GLY A 418 12.73 -10.91 24.89
C GLY A 418 13.43 -10.43 23.62
N TRP A 419 13.62 -11.30 22.61
CA TRP A 419 14.35 -10.97 21.38
C TRP A 419 13.53 -11.22 20.11
N SER A 420 12.67 -12.23 20.13
CA SER A 420 11.79 -12.58 19.02
C SER A 420 10.68 -11.53 18.87
N LEU A 421 10.42 -11.09 17.63
CA LEU A 421 9.39 -10.10 17.28
C LEU A 421 8.27 -10.73 16.46
N CYS A 422 7.10 -10.10 16.47
CA CYS A 422 5.96 -10.53 15.66
C CYS A 422 6.27 -10.49 14.14
N ASP A 423 6.02 -11.57 13.41
CA ASP A 423 6.24 -11.67 11.96
C ASP A 423 5.00 -11.26 11.15
N THR A 424 5.15 -10.88 9.86
CA THR A 424 4.01 -10.60 8.97
C THR A 424 3.11 -11.82 8.77
N SER A 425 3.61 -13.01 9.04
CA SER A 425 2.90 -14.30 9.01
C SER A 425 2.48 -14.79 10.39
N GLY A 426 2.53 -13.94 11.41
CA GLY A 426 2.12 -14.26 12.76
C GLY A 426 0.63 -14.03 13.04
N PHE A 427 0.30 -13.92 14.33
CA PHE A 427 -0.97 -13.36 14.76
C PHE A 427 -1.00 -11.85 14.55
N HIS A 428 -2.12 -11.37 14.01
CA HIS A 428 -2.46 -9.95 13.94
C HIS A 428 -3.84 -9.74 14.58
N HIS A 429 -4.06 -8.55 15.13
CA HIS A 429 -5.28 -8.22 15.86
C HIS A 429 -5.78 -6.82 15.53
N PHE A 430 -7.09 -6.68 15.32
CA PHE A 430 -7.80 -5.41 15.09
C PHE A 430 -8.82 -5.11 16.18
N ASP A 431 -9.18 -6.15 16.93
CA ASP A 431 -10.35 -6.26 17.78
C ASP A 431 -10.03 -5.79 19.21
N PHE A 432 -9.44 -4.61 19.28
CA PHE A 432 -9.28 -3.86 20.51
C PHE A 432 -10.54 -3.02 20.73
N ASP A 433 -11.24 -3.29 21.83
CA ASP A 433 -12.55 -2.72 22.09
C ASP A 433 -12.44 -1.20 22.32
N ILE A 434 -13.44 -0.46 21.84
CA ILE A 434 -13.56 0.98 22.10
C ILE A 434 -13.81 1.18 23.61
N PRO A 435 -13.13 2.15 24.28
CA PRO A 435 -13.31 2.39 25.70
C PRO A 435 -14.77 2.67 26.11
N PRO A 436 -15.16 2.35 27.37
CA PRO A 436 -16.48 2.69 27.90
C PRO A 436 -16.72 4.21 27.90
N GLY A 437 -17.48 4.70 26.92
CA GLY A 437 -17.67 6.13 26.68
C GLY A 437 -17.53 6.55 25.21
N GLY A 438 -17.01 5.63 24.38
CA GLY A 438 -16.73 5.89 22.96
C GLY A 438 -15.25 6.13 22.71
N PRO A 439 -14.89 6.49 21.47
CA PRO A 439 -13.51 6.81 21.11
C PRO A 439 -12.95 7.95 21.97
N ASP A 440 -11.82 7.71 22.63
CA ASP A 440 -11.23 8.59 23.65
C ASP A 440 -10.14 9.52 23.10
N ILE A 441 -9.58 9.22 21.92
CA ILE A 441 -8.59 10.07 21.23
C ILE A 441 -9.29 11.01 20.27
N MET A 442 -10.15 10.47 19.41
CA MET A 442 -10.92 11.26 18.46
C MET A 442 -12.34 10.70 18.36
N PRO A 443 -13.37 11.46 18.77
CA PRO A 443 -14.75 11.04 18.56
C PRO A 443 -15.06 10.98 17.08
N THR A 444 -16.10 10.23 16.70
CA THR A 444 -16.51 10.05 15.31
C THR A 444 -16.72 11.40 14.62
N THR A 445 -15.82 11.72 13.69
CA THR A 445 -15.73 13.04 13.05
C THR A 445 -15.77 12.89 11.54
N MET A 446 -16.59 13.71 10.88
CA MET A 446 -16.75 13.69 9.44
C MET A 446 -15.71 14.56 8.73
N TYR A 447 -15.16 14.04 7.64
CA TYR A 447 -14.28 14.72 6.71
C TYR A 447 -14.89 14.69 5.32
N TYR A 448 -15.02 15.88 4.72
CA TYR A 448 -15.41 16.00 3.31
C TYR A 448 -14.18 15.85 2.44
N ALA A 449 -14.26 14.95 1.48
CA ALA A 449 -13.16 14.67 0.58
C ALA A 449 -13.16 15.64 -0.61
N GLY A 450 -11.97 15.92 -1.15
CA GLY A 450 -11.84 16.56 -2.45
C GLY A 450 -12.14 15.57 -3.59
N GLU A 451 -11.94 15.99 -4.84
CA GLU A 451 -12.09 15.09 -5.99
C GLU A 451 -11.15 13.87 -5.92
N GLN A 452 -10.01 14.02 -5.25
CA GLN A 452 -8.98 12.99 -5.03
C GLN A 452 -8.41 13.18 -3.63
N THR A 453 -8.27 12.10 -2.86
CA THR A 453 -7.84 12.19 -1.46
C THR A 453 -6.92 11.03 -1.07
N VAL A 454 -5.77 11.35 -0.47
CA VAL A 454 -4.85 10.38 0.12
C VAL A 454 -4.92 10.49 1.64
N ILE A 455 -5.25 9.38 2.31
CA ILE A 455 -5.36 9.28 3.76
C ILE A 455 -4.17 8.46 4.27
N TYR A 456 -3.34 9.06 5.10
CA TYR A 456 -2.19 8.40 5.71
C TYR A 456 -2.47 8.11 7.18
N VAL A 457 -2.42 6.83 7.55
CA VAL A 457 -2.39 6.41 8.95
C VAL A 457 -0.95 6.10 9.32
N ARG A 458 -0.34 7.06 10.02
CA ARG A 458 1.06 7.02 10.41
C ARG A 458 1.26 6.10 11.60
N ASN A 459 2.21 5.18 11.45
CA ASN A 459 2.70 4.29 12.50
C ASN A 459 1.57 3.51 13.21
N GLY A 460 0.51 3.15 12.49
CA GLY A 460 -0.59 2.39 13.05
C GLY A 460 -1.33 1.55 12.03
N GLN A 461 -2.07 0.58 12.56
CA GLN A 461 -3.06 -0.17 11.80
C GLN A 461 -4.38 0.61 11.67
N VAL A 462 -5.15 0.26 10.66
CA VAL A 462 -6.41 0.94 10.34
C VAL A 462 -7.52 -0.06 10.07
N ARG A 463 -8.73 0.25 10.54
CA ARG A 463 -9.97 -0.46 10.23
C ARG A 463 -10.75 0.32 9.17
N VAL A 464 -11.28 -0.36 8.16
CA VAL A 464 -11.97 0.26 7.02
C VAL A 464 -13.29 -0.44 6.73
N LYS A 465 -14.31 0.35 6.38
CA LYS A 465 -15.66 -0.10 5.99
C LYS A 465 -16.44 1.02 5.28
N GLY A 466 -17.58 0.69 4.68
CA GLY A 466 -18.60 1.66 4.25
C GLY A 466 -18.77 1.80 2.74
N PHE A 467 -19.50 2.84 2.34
CA PHE A 467 -19.80 3.15 0.94
C PHE A 467 -18.89 4.27 0.44
N VAL A 468 -18.13 3.98 -0.60
CA VAL A 468 -17.13 4.88 -1.16
C VAL A 468 -17.77 5.75 -2.24
N ASP A 469 -17.84 7.05 -1.96
CA ASP A 469 -18.24 8.11 -2.88
C ASP A 469 -17.05 9.06 -3.10
N GLY A 470 -16.37 8.91 -4.24
CA GLY A 470 -15.15 9.66 -4.58
C GLY A 470 -13.91 8.78 -4.84
N GLN A 471 -12.74 9.43 -4.88
CA GLN A 471 -11.46 8.79 -5.18
C GLN A 471 -10.51 8.88 -3.98
N TYR A 472 -10.17 7.74 -3.41
CA TYR A 472 -9.40 7.63 -2.17
C TYR A 472 -8.23 6.68 -2.30
N THR A 473 -7.14 6.97 -1.62
CA THR A 473 -6.10 5.99 -1.30
C THR A 473 -5.74 6.06 0.17
N ILE A 474 -5.83 4.92 0.86
CA ILE A 474 -5.35 4.75 2.23
C ILE A 474 -3.94 4.18 2.19
N VAL A 475 -3.01 4.81 2.90
CA VAL A 475 -1.63 4.33 3.06
C VAL A 475 -1.27 4.18 4.53
N THR A 476 -0.57 3.09 4.88
CA THR A 476 -0.04 2.82 6.23
C THR A 476 1.45 2.57 6.17
N ASP A 477 2.19 2.89 7.24
CA ASP A 477 3.60 2.46 7.38
C ASP A 477 3.75 0.94 7.40
N LYS A 478 4.99 0.44 7.45
CA LYS A 478 5.23 -1.02 7.52
C LYS A 478 4.89 -1.60 8.89
N ASN A 479 5.52 -1.08 9.93
CA ASN A 479 5.36 -1.53 11.30
C ASN A 479 5.68 -0.41 12.28
N THR A 480 5.30 -0.63 13.53
CA THR A 480 5.54 0.28 14.65
C THR A 480 6.07 -0.53 15.82
N TYR A 481 7.20 -0.11 16.38
CA TYR A 481 7.77 -0.71 17.58
C TYR A 481 7.09 -0.13 18.82
N TYR A 482 6.97 -0.93 19.88
CA TYR A 482 6.44 -0.51 21.17
C TYR A 482 7.12 -1.30 22.29
N ARG A 483 7.20 -0.70 23.48
CA ARG A 483 7.60 -1.39 24.72
C ARG A 483 6.41 -2.17 25.25
N ARG A 484 6.61 -3.42 25.67
CA ARG A 484 5.52 -4.21 26.23
C ARG A 484 4.99 -3.61 27.52
N SER A 485 3.67 -3.72 27.72
CA SER A 485 3.01 -3.13 28.88
C SER A 485 3.30 -3.85 30.20
N ASP A 486 3.69 -5.13 30.17
CA ASP A 486 4.07 -5.88 31.38
C ASP A 486 5.57 -5.79 31.69
N ASP A 487 6.41 -5.68 30.65
CA ASP A 487 7.85 -5.59 30.73
C ASP A 487 8.42 -4.59 29.73
N PHE A 488 8.77 -3.40 30.22
CA PHE A 488 9.26 -2.29 29.39
C PHE A 488 10.68 -2.48 28.85
N THR A 489 11.40 -3.50 29.33
CA THR A 489 12.72 -3.85 28.79
C THR A 489 12.60 -4.65 27.50
N ILE A 490 11.40 -5.18 27.21
CA ILE A 490 11.12 -5.96 26.01
C ILE A 490 10.41 -5.09 24.97
N TRP A 491 10.99 -5.08 23.79
CA TRP A 491 10.44 -4.44 22.61
C TRP A 491 9.71 -5.47 21.75
N ASP A 492 8.56 -5.09 21.20
CA ASP A 492 7.91 -5.83 20.12
C ASP A 492 7.43 -4.87 19.03
N ARG A 493 6.78 -5.39 17.99
CA ARG A 493 6.23 -4.59 16.90
C ARG A 493 4.82 -5.00 16.54
N VAL A 494 4.05 -4.02 16.10
CA VAL A 494 2.81 -4.23 15.35
C VAL A 494 3.06 -4.00 13.88
N TRP A 495 2.48 -4.85 13.06
CA TRP A 495 2.38 -4.60 11.62
C TRP A 495 1.19 -3.69 11.34
N ASN A 496 1.44 -2.62 10.59
CA ASN A 496 0.47 -1.56 10.32
C ASN A 496 -0.45 -1.99 9.18
N ASN A 497 -1.29 -2.98 9.50
CA ASN A 497 -2.20 -3.63 8.57
C ASN A 497 -3.41 -2.73 8.25
N ILE A 498 -4.00 -2.94 7.07
CA ILE A 498 -5.36 -2.46 6.75
C ILE A 498 -6.33 -3.61 7.01
N TRP A 499 -7.30 -3.39 7.89
CA TRP A 499 -8.32 -4.36 8.28
C TRP A 499 -9.65 -4.00 7.65
N ILE A 500 -10.16 -4.85 6.78
CA ILE A 500 -11.51 -4.70 6.20
C ILE A 500 -12.50 -5.31 7.19
N VAL A 501 -13.25 -4.47 7.89
CA VAL A 501 -14.10 -4.86 9.03
C VAL A 501 -15.58 -4.99 8.68
N ASP A 502 -15.96 -4.48 7.52
CA ASP A 502 -17.27 -4.62 6.88
C ASP A 502 -17.05 -4.43 5.37
N ASP A 503 -18.13 -4.51 4.60
CA ASP A 503 -18.14 -4.24 3.17
C ASP A 503 -17.51 -2.88 2.81
N LEU A 504 -16.86 -2.84 1.65
CA LEU A 504 -16.31 -1.65 1.01
C LEU A 504 -16.86 -1.58 -0.41
N ILE A 505 -17.94 -0.83 -0.62
CA ILE A 505 -18.70 -0.84 -1.88
C ILE A 505 -18.70 0.57 -2.46
N TYR A 506 -18.50 0.72 -3.77
CA TYR A 506 -18.70 2.03 -4.41
C TYR A 506 -20.19 2.42 -4.34
N GLU A 507 -20.49 3.69 -4.10
CA GLU A 507 -21.86 4.18 -3.88
C GLU A 507 -22.84 3.81 -5.01
N ASP A 508 -22.34 3.71 -6.24
CA ASP A 508 -23.11 3.36 -7.44
C ASP A 508 -23.07 1.87 -7.83
N SER A 509 -22.26 1.05 -7.15
CA SER A 509 -22.17 -0.40 -7.39
C SER A 509 -23.42 -1.15 -6.92
N ASN A 510 -23.58 -2.39 -7.38
CA ASN A 510 -24.62 -3.27 -6.85
C ASN A 510 -24.32 -3.64 -5.39
N PRO A 511 -25.16 -3.28 -4.41
CA PRO A 511 -24.86 -3.48 -2.99
C PRO A 511 -24.92 -4.95 -2.55
N MET A 512 -25.44 -5.86 -3.38
CA MET A 512 -25.55 -7.30 -3.06
C MET A 512 -24.43 -8.13 -3.68
N THR A 513 -23.89 -7.71 -4.83
CA THR A 513 -22.85 -8.47 -5.56
C THR A 513 -21.51 -7.76 -5.61
N GLY A 514 -21.48 -6.46 -5.31
CA GLY A 514 -20.32 -5.59 -5.51
C GLY A 514 -20.06 -5.24 -6.98
N GLU A 515 -20.91 -5.65 -7.92
CA GLU A 515 -20.68 -5.40 -9.35
C GLU A 515 -20.52 -3.89 -9.60
N VAL A 516 -19.35 -3.52 -10.11
CA VAL A 516 -18.97 -2.13 -10.37
C VAL A 516 -19.60 -1.60 -11.64
N VAL A 517 -20.03 -0.35 -11.60
CA VAL A 517 -20.56 0.34 -12.79
C VAL A 517 -19.39 0.72 -13.71
N TYR A 518 -19.47 0.31 -14.98
CA TYR A 518 -18.50 0.73 -15.99
C TYR A 518 -18.63 2.24 -16.27
N GLY A 519 -17.52 2.95 -16.18
CA GLY A 519 -17.47 4.42 -16.23
C GLY A 519 -17.67 5.12 -14.89
N THR A 520 -17.78 4.38 -13.78
CA THR A 520 -17.85 5.01 -12.44
C THR A 520 -16.61 5.87 -12.18
N PHE A 521 -16.81 6.96 -11.43
CA PHE A 521 -15.71 7.82 -10.96
C PHE A 521 -15.13 7.34 -9.63
N ASN A 522 -15.82 6.45 -8.92
CA ASN A 522 -15.43 5.96 -7.60
C ASN A 522 -14.16 5.11 -7.66
N ARG A 523 -13.16 5.42 -6.82
CA ARG A 523 -11.89 4.68 -6.76
C ARG A 523 -11.45 4.53 -5.31
N LEU A 524 -11.13 3.30 -4.90
CA LEU A 524 -10.49 3.04 -3.61
C LEU A 524 -9.17 2.32 -3.80
N GLY A 525 -8.09 2.90 -3.28
CA GLY A 525 -6.78 2.28 -3.15
C GLY A 525 -6.50 1.92 -1.69
N LEU A 526 -6.21 0.65 -1.40
CA LEU A 526 -5.71 0.19 -0.12
C LEU A 526 -4.23 -0.16 -0.27
N PHE A 527 -3.35 0.76 0.15
CA PHE A 527 -1.90 0.58 0.08
C PHE A 527 -1.34 0.32 1.48
N SER A 528 -1.37 -0.96 1.87
CA SER A 528 -0.85 -1.38 3.17
C SER A 528 0.67 -1.51 3.15
N GLY A 529 1.33 -0.92 4.14
CA GLY A 529 2.73 -1.19 4.44
C GLY A 529 2.98 -2.62 4.93
N ALA A 530 1.94 -3.37 5.31
CA ALA A 530 2.01 -4.73 5.81
C ALA A 530 1.02 -5.67 5.07
N ASN A 531 0.04 -6.23 5.78
CA ASN A 531 -1.04 -7.05 5.23
C ASN A 531 -2.32 -6.24 4.98
N ILE A 532 -3.19 -6.77 4.13
CA ILE A 532 -4.60 -6.39 4.06
C ILE A 532 -5.40 -7.58 4.53
N ILE A 533 -6.17 -7.44 5.61
CA ILE A 533 -6.78 -8.57 6.29
C ILE A 533 -8.30 -8.43 6.30
N LEU A 534 -8.99 -9.46 5.79
CA LEU A 534 -10.45 -9.56 5.93
C LEU A 534 -10.75 -9.99 7.36
N ALA A 535 -11.18 -9.01 8.17
CA ALA A 535 -11.33 -9.18 9.60
C ALA A 535 -12.45 -10.18 9.95
N ASN A 536 -12.30 -10.91 11.05
CA ASN A 536 -13.37 -11.76 11.55
C ASN A 536 -14.36 -10.92 12.39
N THR A 537 -15.32 -10.28 11.73
CA THR A 537 -16.38 -9.47 12.36
C THR A 537 -17.75 -10.10 12.16
N GLU A 538 -18.74 -9.66 12.94
CA GLU A 538 -20.13 -10.11 12.76
C GLU A 538 -20.66 -9.84 11.34
N ALA A 539 -20.36 -8.65 10.81
CA ALA A 539 -20.74 -8.26 9.45
C ALA A 539 -20.12 -9.17 8.39
N ASN A 540 -18.83 -9.48 8.53
CA ASN A 540 -18.08 -10.38 7.64
C ASN A 540 -18.38 -11.88 7.89
N GLY A 541 -19.53 -12.22 8.46
CA GLY A 541 -19.98 -13.60 8.62
C GLY A 541 -19.20 -14.45 9.62
N ALA A 542 -18.64 -13.81 10.66
CA ALA A 542 -18.05 -14.53 11.80
C ALA A 542 -18.97 -15.63 12.33
N ARG A 543 -18.32 -16.64 12.93
CA ARG A 543 -18.99 -17.78 13.56
C ARG A 543 -19.74 -18.65 12.56
N ASN A 544 -19.05 -19.05 11.49
CA ASN A 544 -19.60 -19.96 10.50
C ASN A 544 -20.93 -19.42 9.92
N ASN A 545 -20.96 -18.13 9.52
CA ASN A 545 -22.12 -17.49 8.91
C ASN A 545 -23.36 -17.47 9.84
N ASN A 546 -23.16 -17.22 11.14
CA ASN A 546 -24.27 -17.11 12.09
C ASN A 546 -24.83 -15.69 12.21
N ASN A 547 -24.01 -14.67 11.94
CA ASN A 547 -24.36 -13.26 12.17
C ASN A 547 -24.47 -12.43 10.88
N GLY A 548 -23.72 -12.81 9.84
CA GLY A 548 -23.66 -12.17 8.53
C GLY A 548 -23.14 -13.19 7.51
N ILE A 549 -23.08 -12.81 6.24
CA ILE A 549 -22.61 -13.68 5.16
C ILE A 549 -21.85 -12.86 4.12
N ASP A 550 -20.79 -13.46 3.57
CA ASP A 550 -19.96 -12.87 2.53
C ASP A 550 -19.22 -11.61 3.02
N ILE A 551 -18.34 -11.11 2.17
CA ILE A 551 -17.74 -9.78 2.29
C ILE A 551 -17.49 -9.24 0.89
N ILE A 552 -17.89 -8.00 0.65
CA ILE A 552 -17.87 -7.35 -0.66
C ILE A 552 -16.86 -6.20 -0.63
N VAL A 553 -15.92 -6.21 -1.59
CA VAL A 553 -14.87 -5.18 -1.68
C VAL A 553 -14.70 -4.70 -3.12
N ASN A 554 -14.85 -3.39 -3.32
CA ASN A 554 -14.49 -2.64 -4.50
C ASN A 554 -13.21 -1.84 -4.20
N ALA A 555 -12.04 -2.34 -4.62
CA ALA A 555 -10.77 -1.65 -4.36
C ALA A 555 -9.59 -2.15 -5.21
N ALA A 556 -8.60 -1.29 -5.42
CA ALA A 556 -7.24 -1.70 -5.71
C ALA A 556 -6.48 -1.93 -4.40
N MET A 557 -5.96 -3.13 -4.18
CA MET A 557 -5.28 -3.54 -2.96
C MET A 557 -3.81 -3.84 -3.22
N LEU A 558 -2.92 -3.30 -2.41
CA LEU A 558 -1.49 -3.60 -2.42
C LEU A 558 -0.97 -3.83 -1.00
N ALA A 559 -0.52 -5.05 -0.73
CA ALA A 559 0.14 -5.45 0.52
C ALA A 559 1.67 -5.54 0.30
N SER A 560 2.42 -4.53 0.73
CA SER A 560 3.82 -4.35 0.33
C SER A 560 4.81 -5.29 1.04
N GLU A 561 4.57 -5.61 2.31
CA GLU A 561 5.39 -6.57 3.07
C GLU A 561 4.69 -7.91 3.33
N GLY A 562 3.37 -7.95 3.17
CA GLY A 562 2.53 -9.07 3.56
C GLY A 562 1.69 -9.65 2.43
N SER A 563 0.45 -9.98 2.78
CA SER A 563 -0.52 -10.65 1.93
C SER A 563 -1.90 -10.01 2.05
N VAL A 564 -2.76 -10.26 1.06
CA VAL A 564 -4.20 -10.10 1.23
C VAL A 564 -4.77 -11.43 1.73
N VAL A 565 -5.34 -11.47 2.93
CA VAL A 565 -5.58 -12.72 3.67
C VAL A 565 -6.87 -12.66 4.50
N ALA A 566 -7.54 -13.80 4.68
CA ALA A 566 -8.65 -13.91 5.62
C ALA A 566 -8.16 -14.12 7.06
N HIS A 567 -8.83 -13.50 8.04
CA HIS A 567 -8.51 -13.67 9.45
C HIS A 567 -9.00 -15.03 10.00
N TYR A 568 -8.26 -16.11 9.70
CA TYR A 568 -8.66 -17.49 10.04
C TYR A 568 -8.20 -17.99 11.42
N TRP A 569 -7.29 -17.28 12.11
CA TRP A 569 -6.79 -17.71 13.42
C TRP A 569 -7.70 -17.36 14.59
N GLN A 570 -8.60 -16.38 14.43
CA GLN A 570 -9.67 -16.08 15.37
C GLN A 570 -10.94 -16.89 15.05
N ASN A 571 -10.83 -18.20 14.84
CA ASN A 571 -11.96 -19.04 14.42
C ASN A 571 -12.74 -19.63 15.61
N THR A 572 -13.92 -20.18 15.31
CA THR A 572 -14.92 -20.65 16.28
C THR A 572 -15.13 -22.16 16.28
N ILE A 573 -14.26 -22.93 15.60
CA ILE A 573 -14.38 -24.39 15.58
C ILE A 573 -14.17 -24.97 16.99
N SER A 574 -14.64 -26.18 17.28
CA SER A 574 -14.52 -26.78 18.63
C SER A 574 -13.14 -27.35 18.97
N THR A 575 -12.28 -27.56 17.98
CA THR A 575 -10.97 -28.21 18.18
C THR A 575 -9.95 -27.24 18.74
N ALA A 576 -9.53 -27.48 19.98
CA ALA A 576 -8.51 -26.67 20.67
C ALA A 576 -7.19 -26.56 19.89
N ALA A 577 -6.80 -27.58 19.13
CA ALA A 577 -5.58 -27.57 18.34
C ALA A 577 -5.55 -26.51 17.22
N TYR A 578 -6.72 -26.01 16.77
CA TYR A 578 -6.76 -25.01 15.69
C TYR A 578 -7.43 -23.69 16.09
N ASN A 579 -8.11 -23.63 17.23
CA ASN A 579 -8.72 -22.40 17.73
C ASN A 579 -7.94 -21.76 18.88
N SER A 580 -7.08 -22.50 19.60
CA SER A 580 -6.45 -22.04 20.84
C SER A 580 -4.94 -21.89 20.67
N PRO A 581 -4.31 -20.99 21.45
CA PRO A 581 -2.88 -20.81 21.35
C PRO A 581 -2.15 -21.92 22.07
N ASN A 582 -0.95 -22.24 21.59
CA ASN A 582 -0.02 -23.07 22.34
C ASN A 582 0.66 -22.22 23.41
N LEU A 583 0.19 -22.34 24.65
CA LEU A 583 0.70 -21.56 25.78
C LEU A 583 2.19 -21.81 26.10
N VAL A 584 2.74 -22.97 25.72
CA VAL A 584 4.14 -23.34 25.98
C VAL A 584 5.05 -22.88 24.85
N ASN A 585 4.58 -22.97 23.61
CA ASN A 585 5.32 -22.56 22.44
C ASN A 585 4.41 -21.79 21.47
N PRO A 586 4.20 -20.48 21.69
CA PRO A 586 3.26 -19.68 20.91
C PRO A 586 3.58 -19.63 19.42
N ALA A 587 4.84 -19.84 19.03
CA ALA A 587 5.29 -19.91 17.63
C ALA A 587 4.64 -21.04 16.81
N THR A 588 4.06 -22.04 17.47
CA THR A 588 3.36 -23.17 16.81
C THR A 588 1.85 -23.05 16.84
N SER A 589 1.33 -21.92 17.31
CA SER A 589 -0.11 -21.70 17.46
C SER A 589 -0.81 -21.57 16.11
N LEU A 590 -2.00 -22.15 16.02
CA LEU A 590 -2.89 -22.04 14.87
C LEU A 590 -4.12 -21.18 15.16
N GLY A 591 -4.42 -20.92 16.43
CA GLY A 591 -5.48 -20.00 16.80
C GLY A 591 -5.12 -19.21 18.04
N ASP A 592 -5.76 -18.06 18.19
CA ASP A 592 -5.49 -17.12 19.29
C ASP A 592 -6.38 -17.37 20.52
N GLY A 593 -7.35 -18.28 20.43
CA GLY A 593 -8.29 -18.64 21.51
C GLY A 593 -9.45 -17.67 21.69
N ARG A 594 -9.50 -16.58 20.91
CA ARG A 594 -10.44 -15.46 21.09
C ARG A 594 -11.75 -15.68 20.35
N GLY A 595 -11.71 -16.31 19.18
CA GLY A 595 -12.86 -16.52 18.30
C GLY A 595 -14.12 -17.03 19.03
N PRO A 596 -14.07 -18.08 19.86
CA PRO A 596 -15.25 -18.61 20.55
C PRO A 596 -15.94 -17.62 21.50
N ARG A 597 -15.23 -16.59 21.96
CA ARG A 597 -15.70 -15.56 22.90
C ARG A 597 -15.91 -14.20 22.26
N ARG A 598 -15.75 -14.10 20.94
CA ARG A 598 -15.98 -12.86 20.17
C ARG A 598 -17.13 -13.04 19.19
N ASN A 599 -17.65 -11.90 18.71
CA ASN A 599 -18.72 -11.79 17.72
C ASN A 599 -20.06 -12.48 18.10
N PRO A 600 -20.71 -12.16 19.23
CA PRO A 600 -20.43 -11.03 20.13
C PRO A 600 -19.50 -11.41 21.28
N ASN A 601 -18.99 -10.40 21.98
CA ASN A 601 -18.17 -10.60 23.18
C ASN A 601 -18.95 -11.38 24.25
N SER A 602 -18.38 -12.49 24.72
CA SER A 602 -19.00 -13.39 25.70
C SER A 602 -17.98 -13.88 26.72
N SER A 603 -18.37 -13.91 27.99
CA SER A 603 -17.56 -14.49 29.07
C SER A 603 -17.45 -16.02 28.95
N LEU A 604 -18.40 -16.67 28.25
CA LEU A 604 -18.42 -18.10 27.99
C LEU A 604 -18.06 -18.39 26.53
N PRO A 605 -17.12 -19.33 26.26
CA PRO A 605 -16.82 -19.73 24.89
C PRO A 605 -18.00 -20.47 24.27
N SER A 606 -18.29 -20.16 23.01
CA SER A 606 -19.26 -20.88 22.19
C SER A 606 -18.64 -21.24 20.85
N TYR A 607 -18.90 -22.46 20.37
CA TYR A 607 -18.24 -23.04 19.20
C TYR A 607 -19.26 -23.39 18.12
N THR A 608 -18.82 -23.39 16.86
CA THR A 608 -19.66 -23.60 15.66
C THR A 608 -19.50 -25.00 15.06
N GLY A 609 -18.77 -25.88 15.74
CA GLY A 609 -18.53 -27.26 15.32
C GLY A 609 -17.20 -27.41 14.59
N ASN A 610 -17.19 -28.06 13.43
CA ASN A 610 -15.95 -28.49 12.76
C ASN A 610 -15.51 -27.55 11.61
N SER A 611 -16.20 -26.43 11.39
CA SER A 611 -15.88 -25.45 10.35
C SER A 611 -16.22 -24.04 10.77
N ASP A 612 -15.62 -23.06 10.11
CA ASP A 612 -15.92 -21.64 10.27
C ASP A 612 -15.88 -20.96 8.89
N LEU A 613 -16.82 -21.37 8.03
CA LEU A 613 -17.00 -20.77 6.70
C LEU A 613 -17.91 -19.56 6.78
N ARG A 614 -17.43 -18.46 6.19
CA ARG A 614 -18.03 -17.13 6.32
C ARG A 614 -18.68 -16.64 5.04
N GLY A 615 -18.77 -17.50 4.03
CA GLY A 615 -19.33 -17.18 2.71
C GLY A 615 -18.24 -16.96 1.66
N TYR A 616 -18.47 -16.00 0.77
CA TYR A 616 -17.61 -15.60 -0.32
C TYR A 616 -16.92 -14.27 -0.03
N PHE A 617 -15.65 -14.17 -0.41
CA PHE A 617 -15.01 -12.90 -0.64
C PHE A 617 -15.31 -12.46 -2.07
N ARG A 618 -16.29 -11.55 -2.20
CA ARG A 618 -16.71 -10.95 -3.48
C ARG A 618 -15.86 -9.73 -3.73
N PHE A 619 -14.93 -9.86 -4.67
CA PHE A 619 -13.93 -8.86 -4.92
C PHE A 619 -14.07 -8.33 -6.33
N TRP A 620 -14.21 -7.00 -6.49
CA TRP A 620 -14.10 -6.33 -7.77
C TRP A 620 -12.98 -5.33 -7.71
N GLY A 621 -11.87 -5.63 -8.37
CA GLY A 621 -10.71 -4.76 -8.35
C GLY A 621 -9.39 -5.44 -8.73
N SER A 622 -8.31 -4.96 -8.13
CA SER A 622 -6.94 -5.43 -8.37
C SER A 622 -6.26 -5.80 -7.06
N MET A 623 -5.49 -6.89 -7.04
CA MET A 623 -4.79 -7.36 -5.84
C MET A 623 -3.30 -7.56 -6.15
N ALA A 624 -2.43 -6.88 -5.43
CA ALA A 624 -0.99 -7.06 -5.46
C ALA A 624 -0.45 -7.36 -4.05
N GLN A 625 0.44 -8.34 -3.93
CA GLN A 625 0.95 -8.78 -2.63
C GLN A 625 2.36 -9.36 -2.70
N LYS A 626 3.11 -9.27 -1.60
CA LYS A 626 4.45 -9.86 -1.51
C LYS A 626 4.40 -11.39 -1.50
N LYS A 627 3.50 -11.93 -0.66
CA LYS A 627 3.25 -13.37 -0.50
C LYS A 627 1.78 -13.65 -0.72
N ARG A 628 1.44 -14.88 -1.10
CA ARG A 628 0.05 -15.29 -1.35
C ARG A 628 -0.69 -15.55 -0.03
N GLY A 629 -1.70 -14.73 0.25
CA GLY A 629 -2.57 -14.94 1.40
C GLY A 629 -3.66 -15.99 1.16
N TYR A 630 -4.04 -16.69 2.23
CA TYR A 630 -5.13 -17.65 2.20
C TYR A 630 -6.47 -16.97 2.43
N MET A 631 -7.43 -17.20 1.53
CA MET A 631 -8.84 -16.89 1.80
C MET A 631 -9.54 -17.98 2.60
N LYS A 632 -9.12 -19.24 2.40
CA LYS A 632 -9.68 -20.41 3.09
C LYS A 632 -8.57 -21.35 3.54
N ARG A 633 -8.71 -21.88 4.76
CA ARG A 633 -7.90 -22.99 5.28
C ARG A 633 -8.76 -24.25 5.36
N ASN A 634 -8.28 -25.36 4.80
CA ASN A 634 -9.00 -26.63 4.75
C ASN A 634 -8.03 -27.83 4.68
N ALA A 635 -8.58 -29.03 4.77
CA ALA A 635 -7.85 -30.29 4.62
C ALA A 635 -7.42 -30.56 3.16
N PRO A 636 -6.20 -31.11 2.93
CA PRO A 636 -5.13 -31.35 3.90
C PRO A 636 -4.33 -30.07 4.20
N GLY A 637 -3.90 -29.92 5.45
CA GLY A 637 -3.12 -28.77 5.89
C GLY A 637 -2.99 -28.75 7.41
N PRO A 638 -2.29 -27.76 7.99
CA PRO A 638 -2.22 -27.64 9.45
C PRO A 638 -3.59 -27.45 10.09
N TYR A 639 -4.56 -26.90 9.33
CA TYR A 639 -5.98 -26.91 9.65
C TYR A 639 -6.66 -28.06 8.91
N ASN A 640 -6.68 -29.25 9.51
CA ASN A 640 -7.27 -30.44 8.88
C ASN A 640 -8.78 -30.49 9.10
N VAL A 641 -9.49 -29.51 8.55
CA VAL A 641 -10.94 -29.32 8.70
C VAL A 641 -11.64 -29.23 7.35
N SER A 642 -12.91 -29.64 7.33
CA SER A 642 -13.78 -29.60 6.14
C SER A 642 -15.16 -29.09 6.56
N PRO A 643 -15.80 -28.19 5.79
CA PRO A 643 -15.34 -27.64 4.50
C PRO A 643 -14.22 -26.57 4.60
N GLY A 644 -13.96 -25.98 5.77
CA GLY A 644 -12.83 -25.09 5.99
C GLY A 644 -13.07 -23.98 7.01
N ILE A 645 -12.13 -23.02 7.07
CA ILE A 645 -12.17 -21.78 7.84
C ILE A 645 -11.86 -20.62 6.88
N GLY A 646 -12.68 -19.57 6.87
CA GLY A 646 -12.51 -18.39 5.99
C GLY A 646 -13.58 -18.29 4.91
N TYR A 647 -13.19 -17.86 3.71
CA TYR A 647 -14.09 -17.55 2.59
C TYR A 647 -13.76 -18.33 1.32
N ASP A 648 -14.80 -18.70 0.58
CA ASP A 648 -14.66 -19.01 -0.84
C ASP A 648 -14.36 -17.75 -1.64
N LYS A 649 -13.78 -17.90 -2.83
CA LYS A 649 -13.35 -16.77 -3.67
C LYS A 649 -14.40 -16.49 -4.74
N ASP A 650 -14.69 -15.22 -4.96
CA ASP A 650 -15.50 -14.71 -6.06
C ASP A 650 -14.85 -13.43 -6.57
N TYR A 651 -13.87 -13.59 -7.47
CA TYR A 651 -13.00 -12.49 -7.88
C TYR A 651 -13.33 -11.98 -9.27
N HIS A 652 -13.34 -10.67 -9.39
CA HIS A 652 -13.58 -9.90 -10.59
C HIS A 652 -12.58 -8.74 -10.66
N TYR A 653 -12.21 -8.37 -11.88
CA TYR A 653 -11.36 -7.25 -12.20
C TYR A 653 -12.21 -6.00 -12.47
N ASP A 654 -11.83 -4.89 -11.85
CA ASP A 654 -12.42 -3.59 -12.17
C ASP A 654 -11.75 -3.00 -13.42
N TYR A 655 -12.40 -3.16 -14.58
CA TYR A 655 -11.94 -2.61 -15.86
C TYR A 655 -11.88 -1.08 -15.89
N ASN A 656 -12.46 -0.39 -14.90
CA ASN A 656 -12.33 1.05 -14.82
C ASN A 656 -10.89 1.51 -14.57
N PHE A 657 -10.06 0.66 -13.96
CA PHE A 657 -8.65 0.95 -13.72
C PHE A 657 -7.84 1.05 -15.01
N THR A 658 -8.11 0.21 -16.02
CA THR A 658 -7.43 0.28 -17.33
C THR A 658 -7.99 1.36 -18.23
N ASP A 659 -9.32 1.54 -18.22
CA ASP A 659 -10.01 2.29 -19.26
C ASP A 659 -10.20 3.78 -18.91
N PHE A 660 -10.23 4.11 -17.61
CA PHE A 660 -10.47 5.48 -17.14
C PHE A 660 -9.34 5.99 -16.24
N SER A 661 -9.19 5.43 -15.04
CA SER A 661 -8.24 5.92 -14.04
C SER A 661 -7.99 4.91 -12.92
N ILE A 662 -6.81 4.94 -12.32
CA ILE A 662 -6.48 4.18 -11.09
C ILE A 662 -6.74 5.06 -9.85
N PRO A 663 -6.74 4.49 -8.63
CA PRO A 663 -6.83 5.29 -7.41
C PRO A 663 -5.69 6.34 -7.28
N PRO A 664 -5.92 7.46 -6.59
CA PRO A 664 -4.91 8.52 -6.45
C PRO A 664 -3.59 7.97 -5.88
N TYR A 665 -2.46 8.33 -6.47
CA TYR A 665 -1.12 7.93 -6.04
C TYR A 665 -0.89 6.40 -5.96
N PHE A 666 -1.72 5.59 -6.61
CA PHE A 666 -1.53 4.14 -6.61
C PHE A 666 -0.27 3.73 -7.40
N PRO A 667 0.54 2.76 -6.93
CA PRO A 667 1.88 2.56 -7.46
C PRO A 667 1.96 2.10 -8.92
N ALA A 668 2.93 2.65 -9.66
CA ALA A 668 3.34 2.16 -10.97
C ALA A 668 4.14 0.85 -10.84
N ALA A 669 4.00 -0.04 -11.83
CA ALA A 669 4.77 -1.27 -11.99
C ALA A 669 6.02 -1.01 -12.83
N SER A 670 7.19 -1.13 -12.19
CA SER A 670 8.50 -0.99 -12.85
C SER A 670 9.23 -2.33 -12.90
N ARG A 671 10.12 -2.51 -13.87
CA ARG A 671 11.04 -3.65 -13.94
C ARG A 671 12.26 -3.42 -13.04
N ALA A 672 13.07 -4.46 -12.87
CA ALA A 672 14.32 -4.41 -12.10
C ALA A 672 15.33 -3.34 -12.62
N ASP A 673 15.32 -3.05 -13.93
CA ASP A 673 16.18 -2.02 -14.52
C ASP A 673 15.61 -0.58 -14.40
N GLY A 674 14.52 -0.43 -13.64
CA GLY A 674 13.80 0.84 -13.47
C GLY A 674 12.92 1.23 -14.65
N SER A 675 12.92 0.47 -15.75
CA SER A 675 12.04 0.75 -16.89
C SER A 675 10.59 0.39 -16.58
N MET A 676 9.65 1.07 -17.21
CA MET A 676 8.21 0.79 -17.06
C MET A 676 7.59 0.26 -18.34
N SER A 677 6.55 -0.55 -18.20
CA SER A 677 5.64 -0.84 -19.32
C SER A 677 4.75 0.39 -19.51
N LEU A 678 4.72 0.95 -20.71
CA LEU A 678 3.95 2.17 -21.00
C LEU A 678 2.76 1.83 -21.90
N VAL A 679 1.59 2.36 -21.56
CA VAL A 679 0.33 2.22 -22.31
C VAL A 679 0.04 3.54 -23.02
N ILE A 680 -0.27 3.48 -24.31
CA ILE A 680 -0.60 4.66 -25.12
C ILE A 680 -1.94 5.23 -24.66
N LYS A 681 -1.94 6.52 -24.27
CA LYS A 681 -3.15 7.28 -23.93
C LYS A 681 -3.63 8.13 -25.10
N ALA A 682 -2.70 8.75 -25.83
CA ALA A 682 -3.01 9.57 -27.00
C ALA A 682 -1.86 9.55 -28.01
N TYR A 683 -2.19 9.52 -29.29
CA TYR A 683 -1.20 9.62 -30.37
C TYR A 683 -1.82 10.37 -31.55
N GLY A 684 -1.15 11.42 -32.04
CA GLY A 684 -1.65 12.16 -33.19
C GLY A 684 -0.92 13.48 -33.46
N GLU A 685 -1.39 14.19 -34.50
CA GLU A 685 -0.83 15.46 -34.94
C GLU A 685 -1.10 16.58 -33.92
N ILE A 686 -0.08 17.42 -33.67
CA ILE A 686 -0.26 18.72 -33.02
C ILE A 686 -0.57 19.74 -34.13
N PRO A 687 -1.72 20.44 -34.09
CA PRO A 687 -2.04 21.45 -35.08
C PRO A 687 -0.95 22.54 -35.11
N THR A 688 -0.23 22.63 -36.23
CA THR A 688 0.84 23.63 -36.43
C THR A 688 0.30 24.98 -36.94
N ASN A 689 -1.03 25.14 -37.01
CA ASN A 689 -1.66 26.38 -37.46
C ASN A 689 -1.74 27.43 -36.35
N THR A 690 -0.67 28.19 -36.17
CA THR A 690 -0.85 29.58 -35.72
C THR A 690 -1.54 30.33 -36.87
N LYS A 691 -2.85 30.54 -36.74
CA LYS A 691 -3.50 31.63 -37.47
C LYS A 691 -2.96 32.94 -36.88
N GLU A 692 -1.76 33.35 -37.29
CA GLU A 692 -1.46 34.77 -37.31
C GLU A 692 -2.41 35.38 -38.34
N GLY A 693 -3.38 36.14 -37.85
CA GLY A 693 -4.43 36.74 -38.64
C GLY A 693 -3.86 37.57 -39.77
N THR A 694 -3.93 37.03 -40.98
CA THR A 694 -4.05 37.87 -42.16
C THR A 694 -5.50 38.32 -42.19
N THR A 695 -5.72 39.53 -41.66
CA THR A 695 -6.87 40.35 -41.99
C THR A 695 -7.06 40.37 -43.51
N GLN A 696 -8.21 39.91 -43.97
CA GLN A 696 -8.89 40.50 -45.12
C GLN A 696 -10.18 41.13 -44.63
#